data_AF-A0A0J7M1V4-F1
#
_entry.id   AF-A0A0J7M1V4-F1
#
_cell.length_a   1.000
_cell.length_b   1.000
_cell.length_c   1.000
_cell.angle_alpha   90.00
_cell.angle_beta   90.00
_cell.angle_gamma   90.00
#
_symmetry.space_group_name_H-M   'P 1'
#
loop_
_entity.id
_entity.type
_entity.pdbx_description
1 polymer ?
#
loop_
_entity_poly.entity_id
_entity_poly.type
_entity_poly.pdbx_seq_one_letter_code
_entity_poly.pdbx_strand_id
1 'polypeptide(L)'
;MTFFLRLREWLFELPRPQKRLVSVFADFCFISIAFWTSFALRFEDLAWMPNERQWMTFGLTILVSIGVFVRIGLYRAVIRYISEKALMVMMAGVAASALALILSGFVFQALVPRSVPVIYGAFLFIMVAGTRFTFRTMINRPREKAKGRVLIVGTGPKALQLHFALMQGTEYRPMGFVSLDHQKHKSLIAGLQVYPVEHIKRAAREQGIQRVFLALEDKGSISRRELIETLEELVIPVQTVPAMSELVAGQARINDIRELDIADLLGRDPVLPNKAVVAKNLSGKVVLVTGAGGSIGSELCRQIVRNGPAGIVLLEQSEFGLFSIERELKSINEVENLGVEINALLGSVIHRRRNEVIMQSFGVDIVYHAAAYKHVPLVEGNILEGIQNNVVGTWHCAEAAIAAGVERFVLISTDKAVRPTNVMGCSKRLAELVLQGLAQRQGGTIFSMVRFGNVLGSSGSVVPLFRDQIRDGGPVTVTHPDIIRYFMTIPEASQLVLQAGAMGEGGEVFVLDMGEPVKIADLARKMIRLMGLTEKTEADPHGNIEIRFTGLRPGEKLFEELLIGEHALQTVHPRIMMAREESLSWPSVEALLSKLVSACKRFDYEAAIELMRNAPTGYSPSYKPEDRLQGRSVSESSRSPQASGKPGNIHRLPL
;
A
#
# COMPACT_ATOMS: atom_id res chain seq x y z
N MET A 1 -20.42 -18.99 38.82
CA MET A 1 -19.70 -18.23 37.77
C MET A 1 -20.05 -16.74 37.76
N THR A 2 -21.29 -16.36 38.10
CA THR A 2 -21.82 -14.98 38.17
C THR A 2 -21.21 -14.09 39.27
N PHE A 3 -20.88 -14.64 40.45
CA PHE A 3 -20.26 -13.86 41.54
C PHE A 3 -18.85 -13.34 41.19
N PHE A 4 -17.99 -14.20 40.65
CA PHE A 4 -16.64 -13.82 40.23
C PHE A 4 -16.63 -12.79 39.09
N LEU A 5 -17.62 -12.82 38.20
CA LEU A 5 -17.76 -11.85 37.11
C LEU A 5 -18.23 -10.47 37.63
N ARG A 6 -19.20 -10.44 38.56
CA ARG A 6 -19.63 -9.19 39.23
C ARG A 6 -18.53 -8.59 40.11
N LEU A 7 -17.83 -9.42 40.87
CA LEU A 7 -16.69 -8.98 41.70
C LEU A 7 -15.58 -8.38 40.84
N ARG A 8 -15.32 -8.98 39.67
CA ARG A 8 -14.36 -8.48 38.69
C ARG A 8 -14.77 -7.10 38.16
N GLU A 9 -16.00 -6.95 37.67
CA GLU A 9 -16.51 -5.68 37.12
C GLU A 9 -16.47 -4.55 38.15
N TRP A 10 -16.94 -4.83 39.38
CA TRP A 10 -16.84 -3.90 40.50
C TRP A 10 -15.39 -3.48 40.78
N LEU A 11 -14.45 -4.43 40.83
CA LEU A 11 -13.04 -4.11 41.08
C LEU A 11 -12.41 -3.27 39.95
N PHE A 12 -12.91 -3.37 38.72
CA PHE A 12 -12.41 -2.61 37.56
C PHE A 12 -12.87 -1.16 37.58
N GLU A 13 -14.06 -0.88 38.09
CA GLU A 13 -14.65 0.47 38.13
C GLU A 13 -14.07 1.35 39.26
N LEU A 14 -13.42 0.74 40.27
CA LEU A 14 -12.84 1.49 41.38
C LEU A 14 -11.70 2.45 40.95
N PRO A 15 -11.70 3.72 41.42
CA PRO A 15 -10.55 4.61 41.38
C PRO A 15 -9.25 3.95 41.86
N ARG A 16 -8.12 4.38 41.28
CA ARG A 16 -6.77 3.90 41.66
C ARG A 16 -6.49 3.90 43.18
N PRO A 17 -6.85 4.93 43.98
CA PRO A 17 -6.62 4.89 45.43
C PRO A 17 -7.44 3.81 46.14
N GLN A 18 -8.67 3.55 45.70
CA GLN A 18 -9.53 2.52 46.28
C GLN A 18 -9.01 1.10 45.97
N LYS A 19 -8.52 0.86 44.75
CA LYS A 19 -7.84 -0.40 44.39
C LYS A 19 -6.62 -0.70 45.26
N ARG A 20 -5.85 0.34 45.59
CA ARG A 20 -4.70 0.23 46.49
C ARG A 20 -5.13 -0.14 47.90
N LEU A 21 -6.18 0.51 48.40
CA LEU A 21 -6.72 0.23 49.74
C LEU A 21 -7.23 -1.22 49.84
N VAL A 22 -7.92 -1.71 48.80
CA VAL A 22 -8.34 -3.12 48.73
C VAL A 22 -7.14 -4.07 48.74
N SER A 23 -6.07 -3.76 48.01
CA SER A 23 -4.85 -4.60 48.02
C SER A 23 -4.12 -4.58 49.36
N VAL A 24 -4.06 -3.43 50.03
CA VAL A 24 -3.48 -3.31 51.37
C VAL A 24 -4.30 -4.10 52.39
N PHE A 25 -5.63 -4.02 52.30
CA PHE A 25 -6.53 -4.80 53.17
C PHE A 25 -6.39 -6.30 52.95
N ALA A 26 -6.29 -6.74 51.69
CA ALA A 26 -6.06 -8.16 51.36
C ALA A 26 -4.71 -8.65 51.92
N ASP A 27 -3.62 -7.90 51.73
CA ASP A 27 -2.30 -8.26 52.24
C ASP A 27 -2.24 -8.22 53.78
N PHE A 28 -2.99 -7.32 54.45
CA PHE A 28 -3.18 -7.35 55.91
C PHE A 28 -3.81 -8.68 56.37
N CYS A 29 -4.88 -9.12 55.69
CA CYS A 29 -5.50 -10.42 55.97
C CYS A 29 -4.53 -11.58 55.70
N PHE A 30 -3.75 -11.54 54.62
CA PHE A 30 -2.78 -12.60 54.33
C PHE A 30 -1.66 -12.68 55.35
N ILE A 31 -1.13 -11.54 55.81
CA ILE A 31 -0.15 -11.54 56.90
C ILE A 31 -0.77 -12.12 58.18
N SER A 32 -2.03 -11.78 58.46
CA SER A 32 -2.77 -12.28 59.63
C SER A 32 -2.95 -13.79 59.61
N ILE A 33 -3.41 -14.31 58.47
CA ILE A 33 -3.62 -15.74 58.25
C ILE A 33 -2.28 -16.48 58.25
N ALA A 34 -1.25 -15.95 57.57
CA ALA A 34 0.06 -16.57 57.51
C ALA A 34 0.72 -16.63 58.89
N PHE A 35 0.60 -15.55 59.69
CA PHE A 35 1.09 -15.52 61.07
C PHE A 35 0.39 -16.59 61.90
N TRP A 36 -0.94 -16.58 61.96
CA TRP A 36 -1.69 -17.55 62.75
C TRP A 36 -1.41 -19.01 62.33
N THR A 37 -1.47 -19.28 61.01
CA THR A 37 -1.20 -20.61 60.45
C THR A 37 0.21 -21.10 60.78
N SER A 38 1.21 -20.21 60.74
CA SER A 38 2.60 -20.60 61.03
C SER A 38 2.82 -21.05 62.47
N PHE A 39 2.11 -20.46 63.43
CA PHE A 39 2.17 -20.86 64.83
C PHE A 39 1.29 -22.08 65.11
N ALA A 40 0.07 -22.12 64.56
CA ALA A 40 -0.83 -23.27 64.69
C ALA A 40 -0.19 -24.57 64.16
N LEU A 41 0.45 -24.50 62.98
CA LEU A 41 1.20 -25.64 62.41
C LEU A 41 2.44 -26.00 63.22
N ARG A 42 3.12 -25.01 63.81
CA ARG A 42 4.32 -25.28 64.60
C ARG A 42 3.99 -25.95 65.93
N PHE A 43 2.90 -25.55 66.58
CA PHE A 43 2.47 -26.16 67.83
C PHE A 43 1.58 -27.38 67.63
N GLU A 44 1.31 -27.75 66.37
CA GLU A 44 0.40 -28.85 66.00
C GLU A 44 -1.00 -28.68 66.63
N ASP A 45 -1.40 -27.43 66.88
CA ASP A 45 -2.64 -27.06 67.55
C ASP A 45 -3.38 -25.99 66.74
N LEU A 46 -4.51 -26.39 66.16
CA LEU A 46 -5.38 -25.51 65.37
C LEU A 46 -6.24 -24.58 66.24
N ALA A 47 -6.30 -24.77 67.56
CA ALA A 47 -6.96 -23.87 68.50
C ALA A 47 -5.96 -22.91 69.19
N TRP A 48 -4.72 -22.86 68.71
CA TRP A 48 -3.68 -22.01 69.27
C TRP A 48 -4.12 -20.54 69.37
N MET A 49 -3.99 -19.98 70.57
CA MET A 49 -4.24 -18.56 70.86
C MET A 49 -2.93 -17.84 71.19
N PRO A 50 -2.64 -16.69 70.56
CA PRO A 50 -1.43 -15.94 70.87
C PRO A 50 -1.48 -15.36 72.29
N ASN A 51 -0.36 -15.44 73.00
CA ASN A 51 -0.17 -14.72 74.25
C ASN A 51 0.05 -13.21 74.01
N GLU A 52 0.03 -12.40 75.07
CA GLU A 52 0.19 -10.93 74.98
C GLU A 52 1.44 -10.52 74.18
N ARG A 53 2.59 -11.17 74.43
CA ARG A 53 3.85 -10.88 73.73
C ARG A 53 3.81 -11.25 72.25
N GLN A 54 3.12 -12.33 71.90
CA GLN A 54 2.91 -12.75 70.52
C GLN A 54 1.93 -11.82 69.79
N TRP A 55 0.92 -11.28 70.47
CA TRP A 55 0.06 -10.23 69.92
C TRP A 55 0.83 -8.93 69.65
N MET A 56 1.74 -8.53 70.53
CA MET A 56 2.63 -7.38 70.30
C MET A 56 3.58 -7.63 69.12
N THR A 57 4.15 -8.83 69.03
CA THR A 57 4.99 -9.29 67.91
C THR A 57 4.23 -9.24 66.58
N PHE A 58 2.99 -9.71 66.58
CA PHE A 58 2.09 -9.68 65.44
C PHE A 58 1.81 -8.25 64.96
N GLY A 59 1.42 -7.36 65.89
CA GLY A 59 1.11 -5.96 65.59
C GLY A 59 2.29 -5.23 64.95
N LEU A 60 3.50 -5.40 65.51
CA LEU A 60 4.71 -4.80 64.94
C LEU A 60 5.08 -5.42 63.58
N THR A 61 4.96 -6.74 63.44
CA THR A 61 5.23 -7.44 62.18
C THR A 61 4.33 -6.94 61.05
N ILE A 62 3.02 -6.80 61.30
CA ILE A 62 2.08 -6.26 60.31
C ILE A 62 2.45 -4.84 59.92
N LEU A 63 2.71 -3.98 60.90
CA LEU A 63 2.99 -2.57 60.65
C LEU A 63 4.23 -2.40 59.78
N VAL A 64 5.31 -3.13 60.11
CA VAL A 64 6.56 -3.11 59.33
C VAL A 64 6.35 -3.73 57.94
N SER A 65 5.66 -4.86 57.85
CA SER A 65 5.45 -5.58 56.58
C SER A 65 4.64 -4.76 55.58
N ILE A 66 3.54 -4.12 56.02
CA ILE A 66 2.75 -3.22 55.18
C ILE A 66 3.58 -2.00 54.78
N GLY A 67 4.34 -1.40 55.71
CA GLY A 67 5.24 -0.29 55.42
C GLY A 67 6.29 -0.64 54.36
N VAL A 68 6.89 -1.82 54.45
CA VAL A 68 7.83 -2.35 53.46
C VAL A 68 7.13 -2.55 52.11
N PHE A 69 5.97 -3.20 52.07
CA PHE A 69 5.20 -3.42 50.84
C PHE A 69 4.79 -2.11 50.16
N VAL A 70 4.44 -1.07 50.94
CA VAL A 70 4.19 0.29 50.42
C VAL A 70 5.46 0.88 49.82
N ARG A 71 6.60 0.78 50.51
CA ARG A 71 7.87 1.41 50.11
C ARG A 71 8.53 0.76 48.90
N ILE A 72 8.46 -0.57 48.79
CA ILE A 72 8.90 -1.31 47.58
C ILE A 72 7.94 -1.14 46.40
N GLY A 73 6.86 -0.37 46.59
CA GLY A 73 5.92 -0.03 45.52
C GLY A 73 4.99 -1.18 45.13
N LEU A 74 4.80 -2.17 46.00
CA LEU A 74 4.03 -3.37 45.69
C LEU A 74 2.57 -3.06 45.34
N TYR A 75 2.01 -2.03 46.00
CA TYR A 75 0.65 -1.52 45.73
C TYR A 75 0.62 -0.43 44.64
N ARG A 76 1.78 0.10 44.23
CA ARG A 76 1.89 1.05 43.11
C ARG A 76 2.06 0.32 41.78
N ALA A 77 2.62 -0.89 41.80
CA ALA A 77 2.79 -1.74 40.64
C ALA A 77 1.43 -1.99 39.96
N VAL A 78 1.37 -1.68 38.66
CA VAL A 78 0.20 -2.03 37.86
C VAL A 78 0.20 -3.55 37.74
N ILE A 79 -0.72 -4.24 38.44
CA ILE A 79 -0.87 -5.71 38.46
C ILE A 79 -0.90 -6.32 37.02
N ARG A 80 -1.26 -5.49 36.02
CA ARG A 80 -1.23 -5.78 34.58
C ARG A 80 0.16 -6.15 34.02
N TYR A 81 1.26 -5.66 34.59
CA TYR A 81 2.62 -5.78 34.06
C TYR A 81 3.61 -6.45 35.03
N ILE A 82 3.14 -7.45 35.79
CA ILE A 82 4.00 -8.24 36.67
C ILE A 82 4.99 -9.02 35.79
N SER A 83 6.25 -8.57 35.75
CA SER A 83 7.38 -9.20 35.08
C SER A 83 8.13 -10.13 36.03
N GLU A 84 9.15 -10.83 35.53
CA GLU A 84 10.06 -11.63 36.38
C GLU A 84 10.69 -10.79 37.50
N LYS A 85 10.97 -9.50 37.23
CA LYS A 85 11.46 -8.55 38.24
C LYS A 85 10.48 -8.33 39.38
N ALA A 86 9.17 -8.41 39.13
CA ALA A 86 8.16 -8.26 40.18
C ALA A 86 8.12 -9.47 41.13
N LEU A 87 8.48 -10.68 40.66
CA LEU A 87 8.62 -11.86 41.52
C LEU A 87 9.76 -11.67 42.52
N MET A 88 10.90 -11.14 42.08
CA MET A 88 12.04 -10.83 42.95
C MET A 88 11.68 -9.77 44.00
N VAL A 89 10.92 -8.73 43.63
CA VAL A 89 10.44 -7.71 44.59
C VAL A 89 9.50 -8.32 45.64
N MET A 90 8.62 -9.24 45.25
CA MET A 90 7.75 -9.97 46.19
C MET A 90 8.56 -10.84 47.15
N MET A 91 9.54 -11.60 46.64
CA MET A 91 10.41 -12.41 47.50
C MET A 91 11.20 -11.56 48.49
N ALA A 92 11.77 -10.44 48.05
CA ALA A 92 12.49 -9.51 48.92
C ALA A 92 11.58 -8.90 50.00
N GLY A 93 10.35 -8.53 49.63
CA GLY A 93 9.35 -8.04 50.58
C GLY A 93 8.98 -9.09 51.63
N VAL A 94 8.71 -10.34 51.21
CA VAL A 94 8.38 -11.44 52.12
C VAL A 94 9.56 -11.77 53.03
N ALA A 95 10.79 -11.77 52.52
CA ALA A 95 11.99 -11.96 53.33
C ALA A 95 12.14 -10.86 54.39
N ALA A 96 11.91 -9.60 54.03
CA ALA A 96 11.91 -8.49 54.98
C ALA A 96 10.79 -8.61 56.03
N SER A 97 9.62 -9.11 55.64
CA SER A 97 8.50 -9.39 56.54
C SER A 97 8.79 -10.53 57.52
N ALA A 98 9.40 -11.62 57.06
CA ALA A 98 9.87 -12.71 57.92
C ALA A 98 10.99 -12.24 58.88
N LEU A 99 11.88 -11.36 58.42
CA LEU A 99 12.88 -10.74 59.28
C LEU A 99 12.23 -9.82 60.34
N ALA A 100 11.20 -9.06 59.97
CA ALA A 100 10.44 -8.25 60.92
C ALA A 100 9.78 -9.10 62.00
N LEU A 101 9.31 -10.30 61.66
CA LEU A 101 8.79 -11.27 62.63
C LEU A 101 9.87 -11.77 63.60
N ILE A 102 11.07 -12.08 63.10
CA ILE A 102 12.21 -12.49 63.93
C ILE A 102 12.59 -11.36 64.89
N LEU A 103 12.76 -10.14 64.37
CA LEU A 103 13.19 -8.99 65.15
C LEU A 103 12.15 -8.56 66.19
N SER A 104 10.87 -8.53 65.82
CA SER A 104 9.79 -8.22 66.77
C SER A 104 9.66 -9.29 67.85
N GLY A 105 9.83 -10.57 67.50
CA GLY A 105 9.85 -11.67 68.48
C GLY A 105 10.99 -11.52 69.49
N PHE A 106 12.17 -11.09 69.03
CA PHE A 106 13.31 -10.79 69.90
C PHE A 106 13.05 -9.57 70.80
N VAL A 107 12.54 -8.46 70.25
CA VAL A 107 12.24 -7.22 71.00
C VAL A 107 11.24 -7.45 72.12
N PHE A 108 10.15 -8.19 71.86
CA PHE A 108 9.11 -8.46 72.86
C PHE A 108 9.38 -9.71 73.71
N GLN A 109 10.54 -10.36 73.54
CA GLN A 109 10.88 -11.64 74.18
C GLN A 109 9.74 -12.67 74.06
N ALA A 110 9.12 -12.72 72.88
CA ALA A 110 8.06 -13.66 72.55
C ALA A 110 8.67 -15.00 72.13
N LEU A 111 8.04 -16.11 72.52
CA LEU A 111 8.47 -17.43 72.06
C LEU A 111 8.07 -17.60 70.59
N VAL A 112 9.03 -17.36 69.69
CA VAL A 112 8.92 -17.57 68.25
C VAL A 112 9.88 -18.70 67.86
N PRO A 113 9.39 -19.94 67.66
CA PRO A 113 10.24 -21.05 67.23
C PRO A 113 10.92 -20.74 65.89
N ARG A 114 12.16 -21.20 65.70
CA ARG A 114 12.98 -20.89 64.51
C ARG A 114 12.33 -21.29 63.17
N SER A 115 11.44 -22.27 63.17
CA SER A 115 10.69 -22.70 61.99
C SER A 115 9.51 -21.77 61.64
N VAL A 116 8.98 -21.00 62.59
CA VAL A 116 7.80 -20.13 62.38
C VAL A 116 8.05 -19.06 61.30
N PRO A 117 9.16 -18.29 61.32
CA PRO A 117 9.43 -17.31 60.27
C PRO A 117 9.55 -17.92 58.86
N VAL A 118 10.06 -19.15 58.76
CA VAL A 118 10.18 -19.87 57.48
C VAL A 118 8.81 -20.30 56.95
N ILE A 119 7.99 -20.91 57.81
CA ILE A 119 6.62 -21.33 57.48
C ILE A 119 5.77 -20.09 57.12
N TYR A 120 5.85 -19.05 57.94
CA TYR A 120 5.21 -17.75 57.71
C TYR A 120 5.57 -17.17 56.34
N GLY A 121 6.87 -17.09 56.02
CA GLY A 121 7.34 -16.56 54.74
C GLY A 121 6.82 -17.36 53.55
N ALA A 122 6.80 -18.70 53.63
CA ALA A 122 6.28 -19.54 52.57
C ALA A 122 4.78 -19.31 52.32
N PHE A 123 3.96 -19.31 53.39
CA PHE A 123 2.51 -19.04 53.27
C PHE A 123 2.23 -17.64 52.75
N LEU A 124 2.92 -16.64 53.29
CA LEU A 124 2.76 -15.26 52.86
C LEU A 124 3.12 -15.11 51.37
N PHE A 125 4.23 -15.69 50.92
CA PHE A 125 4.61 -15.67 49.51
C PHE A 125 3.55 -16.32 48.61
N ILE A 126 3.04 -17.49 48.97
CA ILE A 126 2.00 -18.18 48.20
C ILE A 126 0.74 -17.32 48.08
N MET A 127 0.26 -16.72 49.17
CA MET A 127 -0.96 -15.90 49.15
C MET A 127 -0.75 -14.61 48.34
N VAL A 128 0.36 -13.92 48.58
CA VAL A 128 0.69 -12.62 47.98
C VAL A 128 1.04 -12.75 46.50
N ALA A 129 1.79 -13.79 46.09
CA ALA A 129 2.06 -14.07 44.68
C ALA A 129 0.83 -14.65 43.99
N GLY A 130 0.14 -15.61 44.62
CA GLY A 130 -1.00 -16.32 44.06
C GLY A 130 -2.16 -15.39 43.71
N THR A 131 -2.51 -14.45 44.59
CA THR A 131 -3.54 -13.44 44.29
C THR A 131 -3.16 -12.58 43.10
N ARG A 132 -1.92 -12.09 43.02
CA ARG A 132 -1.45 -11.25 41.92
C ARG A 132 -1.40 -11.97 40.57
N PHE A 133 -0.94 -13.22 40.54
CA PHE A 133 -0.98 -14.05 39.33
C PHE A 133 -2.40 -14.37 38.88
N THR A 134 -3.30 -14.64 39.83
CA THR A 134 -4.72 -14.91 39.55
C THR A 134 -5.38 -13.67 38.94
N PHE A 135 -5.17 -12.48 39.53
CA PHE A 135 -5.67 -11.22 38.98
C PHE A 135 -5.07 -10.91 37.60
N ARG A 136 -3.76 -11.08 37.40
CA ARG A 136 -3.12 -10.90 36.07
C ARG A 136 -3.78 -11.79 35.01
N THR A 137 -3.99 -13.06 35.32
CA THR A 137 -4.58 -14.04 34.39
C THR A 137 -6.04 -13.71 34.07
N MET A 138 -6.81 -13.24 35.06
CA MET A 138 -8.19 -12.78 34.85
C MET A 138 -8.29 -11.51 34.00
N ILE A 139 -7.35 -10.58 34.13
CA ILE A 139 -7.32 -9.31 33.38
C ILE A 139 -6.89 -9.52 31.92
N ASN A 140 -5.96 -10.45 31.65
CA ASN A 140 -5.42 -10.66 30.31
C ASN A 140 -6.29 -11.60 29.43
N ARG A 141 -7.11 -12.48 30.04
CA ARG A 141 -7.96 -13.46 29.33
C ARG A 141 -9.01 -12.88 28.35
N PRO A 142 -9.75 -11.79 28.65
CA PRO A 142 -10.78 -11.28 27.75
C PRO A 142 -10.23 -10.72 26.44
N ARG A 143 -9.03 -10.11 26.50
CA ARG A 143 -8.42 -9.44 25.34
C ARG A 143 -7.82 -10.43 24.34
N GLU A 144 -7.41 -11.62 24.78
CA GLU A 144 -6.98 -12.69 23.87
C GLU A 144 -8.12 -13.34 23.09
N LYS A 145 -9.33 -13.42 23.67
CA LYS A 145 -10.50 -13.97 22.97
C LYS A 145 -11.10 -13.01 21.94
N ALA A 146 -10.86 -11.70 22.10
CA ALA A 146 -11.32 -10.68 21.16
C ALA A 146 -10.42 -10.51 19.92
N LYS A 147 -9.24 -11.14 19.89
CA LYS A 147 -8.33 -11.06 18.74
C LYS A 147 -8.90 -11.88 17.57
N GLY A 148 -8.96 -11.28 16.38
CA GLY A 148 -9.29 -11.97 15.15
C GLY A 148 -8.23 -13.01 14.82
N ARG A 149 -8.65 -14.24 14.51
CA ARG A 149 -7.75 -15.35 14.21
C ARG A 149 -7.26 -15.26 12.78
N VAL A 150 -5.93 -15.34 12.57
CA VAL A 150 -5.33 -15.16 11.25
C VAL A 150 -4.37 -16.29 10.89
N LEU A 151 -4.29 -16.61 9.60
CA LEU A 151 -3.23 -17.43 9.02
C LEU A 151 -2.22 -16.54 8.30
N ILE A 152 -0.94 -16.86 8.42
CA ILE A 152 0.14 -16.18 7.70
C ILE A 152 0.62 -17.09 6.57
N VAL A 153 0.50 -16.65 5.33
CA VAL A 153 1.01 -17.38 4.16
C VAL A 153 2.46 -16.93 3.93
N GLY A 154 3.38 -17.89 4.00
CA GLY A 154 4.81 -17.67 3.98
C GLY A 154 5.51 -18.17 5.25
N THR A 155 6.75 -18.62 5.11
CA THR A 155 7.60 -19.08 6.22
C THR A 155 8.96 -18.38 6.28
N GLY A 156 9.11 -17.28 5.53
CA GLY A 156 10.34 -16.48 5.47
C GLY A 156 10.47 -15.44 6.59
N PRO A 157 11.56 -14.65 6.58
CA PRO A 157 11.76 -13.55 7.51
C PRO A 157 10.59 -12.57 7.57
N LYS A 158 9.96 -12.22 6.43
CA LYS A 158 8.80 -11.32 6.38
C LYS A 158 7.62 -11.88 7.19
N ALA A 159 7.36 -13.17 7.05
CA ALA A 159 6.29 -13.88 7.78
C ALA A 159 6.57 -13.94 9.29
N LEU A 160 7.82 -14.19 9.68
CA LEU A 160 8.21 -14.26 11.08
C LEU A 160 8.16 -12.88 11.78
N GLN A 161 8.58 -11.82 11.09
CA GLN A 161 8.45 -10.45 11.60
C GLN A 161 6.99 -10.06 11.80
N LEU A 162 6.12 -10.38 10.83
CA LEU A 162 4.68 -10.17 10.95
C LEU A 162 4.10 -10.93 12.15
N HIS A 163 4.49 -12.20 12.34
CA HIS A 163 4.07 -12.97 13.51
C HIS A 163 4.38 -12.24 14.83
N PHE A 164 5.62 -11.78 15.02
CA PHE A 164 6.00 -11.08 16.25
C PHE A 164 5.25 -9.75 16.43
N ALA A 165 5.04 -9.00 15.35
CA ALA A 165 4.24 -7.78 15.36
C ALA A 165 2.79 -8.03 15.81
N LEU A 166 2.14 -9.07 15.27
CA LEU A 166 0.76 -9.42 15.62
C LEU A 166 0.62 -9.96 17.04
N MET A 167 1.63 -10.68 17.54
CA MET A 167 1.65 -11.16 18.93
C MET A 167 1.67 -9.99 19.93
N GLN A 168 2.36 -8.89 19.60
CA GLN A 168 2.36 -7.65 20.37
C GLN A 168 1.07 -6.82 20.18
N GLY A 169 0.48 -6.89 18.98
CA GLY A 169 -0.77 -6.22 18.64
C GLY A 169 -1.99 -6.72 19.42
N THR A 170 -3.08 -5.94 19.43
CA THR A 170 -4.31 -6.28 20.16
C THR A 170 -5.45 -6.75 19.27
N GLU A 171 -5.28 -6.70 17.96
CA GLU A 171 -6.35 -6.97 16.99
C GLU A 171 -6.33 -8.39 16.45
N TYR A 172 -5.15 -8.98 16.23
CA TYR A 172 -5.00 -10.25 15.54
C TYR A 172 -4.18 -11.26 16.33
N ARG A 173 -4.52 -12.55 16.16
CA ARG A 173 -3.80 -13.69 16.73
C ARG A 173 -3.42 -14.65 15.61
N PRO A 174 -2.11 -14.80 15.32
CA PRO A 174 -1.63 -15.83 14.39
C PRO A 174 -1.97 -17.23 14.92
N MET A 175 -2.58 -18.07 14.08
CA MET A 175 -2.95 -19.45 14.41
C MET A 175 -2.04 -20.48 13.75
N GLY A 176 -1.31 -20.09 12.70
CA GLY A 176 -0.48 -20.99 11.91
C GLY A 176 0.16 -20.29 10.73
N PHE A 177 1.17 -20.96 10.17
CA PHE A 177 1.78 -20.57 8.91
C PHE A 177 1.30 -21.49 7.79
N VAL A 178 1.32 -20.99 6.56
CA VAL A 178 1.06 -21.78 5.35
C VAL A 178 2.32 -21.79 4.50
N SER A 179 2.78 -22.99 4.13
CA SER A 179 3.98 -23.19 3.32
C SER A 179 3.68 -24.00 2.07
N LEU A 180 4.25 -23.58 0.96
CA LEU A 180 4.28 -24.34 -0.29
C LEU A 180 5.48 -25.31 -0.35
N ASP A 181 6.49 -25.08 0.50
CA ASP A 181 7.61 -26.00 0.64
C ASP A 181 7.20 -27.23 1.46
N HIS A 182 7.18 -28.39 0.78
CA HIS A 182 6.85 -29.70 1.36
C HIS A 182 7.76 -30.08 2.53
N GLN A 183 9.02 -29.61 2.56
CA GLN A 183 9.95 -29.95 3.65
C GLN A 183 9.55 -29.32 4.98
N LYS A 184 8.75 -28.23 4.96
CA LYS A 184 8.35 -27.50 6.16
C LYS A 184 6.98 -27.93 6.69
N HIS A 185 6.28 -28.83 6.03
CA HIS A 185 4.95 -29.28 6.48
C HIS A 185 5.04 -30.03 7.82
N LYS A 186 4.05 -29.82 8.69
CA LYS A 186 4.00 -30.38 10.06
C LYS A 186 5.14 -29.92 11.00
N SER A 187 5.99 -29.00 10.56
CA SER A 187 6.94 -28.33 11.45
C SER A 187 6.24 -27.27 12.32
N LEU A 188 6.94 -26.83 13.37
CA LEU A 188 6.53 -25.72 14.22
C LEU A 188 7.46 -24.53 13.98
N ILE A 189 6.89 -23.39 13.58
CA ILE A 189 7.61 -22.12 13.48
C ILE A 189 7.04 -21.20 14.56
N ALA A 190 7.90 -20.68 15.44
CA ALA A 190 7.49 -19.87 16.60
C ALA A 190 6.38 -20.52 17.46
N GLY A 191 6.38 -21.86 17.54
CA GLY A 191 5.38 -22.65 18.28
C GLY A 191 4.03 -22.81 17.56
N LEU A 192 3.90 -22.36 16.31
CA LEU A 192 2.69 -22.51 15.49
C LEU A 192 2.89 -23.52 14.37
N GLN A 193 1.83 -24.26 14.05
CA GLN A 193 1.84 -25.29 13.02
C GLN A 193 1.99 -24.69 11.62
N VAL A 194 2.77 -25.37 10.76
CA VAL A 194 2.88 -25.08 9.34
C VAL A 194 1.98 -26.02 8.53
N TYR A 195 0.98 -25.45 7.86
CA TYR A 195 0.03 -26.15 7.00
C TYR A 195 0.48 -26.13 5.53
N PRO A 196 0.22 -27.22 4.77
CA PRO A 196 0.29 -27.15 3.31
C PRO A 196 -0.84 -26.27 2.75
N VAL A 197 -0.60 -25.63 1.60
CA VAL A 197 -1.62 -24.81 0.91
C VAL A 197 -2.88 -25.63 0.60
N GLU A 198 -2.73 -26.89 0.21
CA GLU A 198 -3.84 -27.81 -0.05
C GLU A 198 -4.79 -27.98 1.15
N HIS A 199 -4.27 -27.87 2.38
CA HIS A 199 -5.07 -28.04 3.60
C HIS A 199 -5.53 -26.71 4.20
N ILE A 200 -5.32 -25.58 3.52
CA ILE A 200 -5.64 -24.27 4.07
C ILE A 200 -7.13 -24.12 4.36
N LYS A 201 -8.00 -24.70 3.52
CA LYS A 201 -9.47 -24.68 3.71
C LYS A 201 -9.91 -25.43 4.95
N ARG A 202 -9.27 -26.57 5.21
CA ARG A 202 -9.50 -27.36 6.43
C ARG A 202 -8.99 -26.61 7.66
N ALA A 203 -7.77 -26.09 7.61
CA ALA A 203 -7.17 -25.31 8.69
C ALA A 203 -8.01 -24.06 9.01
N ALA A 204 -8.52 -23.37 7.98
CA ALA A 204 -9.37 -22.20 8.13
C ALA A 204 -10.66 -22.51 8.91
N ARG A 205 -11.33 -23.63 8.59
CA ARG A 205 -12.55 -24.07 9.29
C ARG A 205 -12.28 -24.53 10.71
N GLU A 206 -11.30 -25.43 10.91
CA GLU A 206 -10.99 -26.01 12.22
C GLU A 206 -10.53 -24.94 13.22
N GLN A 207 -9.74 -23.97 12.77
CA GLN A 207 -9.20 -22.91 13.61
C GLN A 207 -10.08 -21.66 13.67
N GLY A 208 -11.19 -21.60 12.92
CA GLY A 208 -12.09 -20.44 12.87
C GLY A 208 -11.37 -19.17 12.41
N ILE A 209 -10.62 -19.28 11.31
CA ILE A 209 -9.80 -18.20 10.75
C ILE A 209 -10.70 -17.12 10.15
N GLN A 210 -10.40 -15.87 10.45
CA GLN A 210 -11.17 -14.70 10.00
C GLN A 210 -10.46 -13.89 8.93
N ARG A 211 -9.12 -14.01 8.81
CA ARG A 211 -8.32 -13.32 7.80
C ARG A 211 -7.07 -14.13 7.43
N VAL A 212 -6.57 -13.93 6.22
CA VAL A 212 -5.31 -14.50 5.74
C VAL A 212 -4.35 -13.38 5.38
N PHE A 213 -3.11 -13.43 5.88
CA PHE A 213 -2.08 -12.45 5.58
C PHE A 213 -0.99 -13.05 4.69
N LEU A 214 -0.75 -12.46 3.52
CA LEU A 214 0.36 -12.82 2.64
C LEU A 214 1.62 -12.10 3.08
N ALA A 215 2.62 -12.89 3.44
CA ALA A 215 3.98 -12.45 3.74
C ALA A 215 4.97 -13.26 2.91
N LEU A 216 4.82 -13.16 1.58
CA LEU A 216 5.69 -13.81 0.61
C LEU A 216 6.99 -13.03 0.42
N GLU A 217 8.04 -13.76 0.05
CA GLU A 217 9.34 -13.20 -0.34
C GLU A 217 9.37 -13.01 -1.87
N ASP A 218 10.05 -11.95 -2.35
CA ASP A 218 10.05 -11.58 -3.78
C ASP A 218 10.76 -12.59 -4.70
N LYS A 219 11.54 -13.53 -4.14
CA LYS A 219 12.35 -14.51 -4.88
C LYS A 219 11.87 -15.96 -4.81
N GLY A 220 10.63 -16.21 -4.40
CA GLY A 220 10.09 -17.57 -4.34
C GLY A 220 9.83 -18.17 -5.73
N SER A 221 10.14 -19.46 -5.93
CA SER A 221 9.87 -20.23 -7.17
C SER A 221 8.38 -20.61 -7.34
N ILE A 222 7.48 -19.80 -6.79
CA ILE A 222 6.08 -20.15 -6.60
C ILE A 222 5.23 -19.40 -7.61
N SER A 223 4.34 -20.12 -8.30
CA SER A 223 3.26 -19.53 -9.07
C SER A 223 2.31 -18.77 -8.14
N ARG A 224 2.40 -17.43 -8.11
CA ARG A 224 1.49 -16.58 -7.32
C ARG A 224 0.02 -16.81 -7.73
N ARG A 225 -0.21 -17.13 -9.00
CA ARG A 225 -1.52 -17.45 -9.57
C ARG A 225 -2.22 -18.61 -8.85
N GLU A 226 -1.54 -19.75 -8.73
CA GLU A 226 -2.10 -20.95 -8.09
C GLU A 226 -2.46 -20.71 -6.62
N LEU A 227 -1.61 -19.97 -5.91
CA LEU A 227 -1.86 -19.60 -4.53
C LEU A 227 -3.13 -18.75 -4.40
N ILE A 228 -3.26 -17.72 -5.23
CA ILE A 228 -4.39 -16.79 -5.17
C ILE A 228 -5.70 -17.48 -5.56
N GLU A 229 -5.68 -18.36 -6.56
CA GLU A 229 -6.83 -19.19 -6.93
C GLU A 229 -7.28 -20.08 -5.76
N THR A 230 -6.33 -20.69 -5.03
CA THR A 230 -6.63 -21.48 -3.82
C THR A 230 -7.22 -20.63 -2.69
N LEU A 231 -6.69 -19.42 -2.50
CA LEU A 231 -7.14 -18.49 -1.46
C LEU A 231 -8.52 -17.91 -1.76
N GLU A 232 -8.84 -17.70 -3.02
CA GLU A 232 -10.14 -17.18 -3.48
C GLU A 232 -11.30 -18.10 -3.04
N GLU A 233 -11.10 -19.42 -3.05
CA GLU A 233 -12.11 -20.40 -2.62
C GLU A 233 -12.49 -20.30 -1.13
N LEU A 234 -11.67 -19.65 -0.31
CA LEU A 234 -11.91 -19.56 1.13
C LEU A 234 -13.03 -18.58 1.47
N VAL A 235 -13.25 -17.56 0.64
CA VAL A 235 -14.14 -16.42 0.93
C VAL A 235 -13.82 -15.82 2.30
N ILE A 236 -12.53 -15.66 2.58
CA ILE A 236 -11.99 -15.03 3.79
C ILE A 236 -11.16 -13.83 3.34
N PRO A 237 -11.22 -12.67 4.02
CA PRO A 237 -10.42 -11.52 3.67
C PRO A 237 -8.93 -11.87 3.60
N VAL A 238 -8.34 -11.62 2.44
CA VAL A 238 -6.94 -11.83 2.13
C VAL A 238 -6.25 -10.47 2.04
N GLN A 239 -5.19 -10.29 2.81
CA GLN A 239 -4.48 -9.03 2.93
C GLN A 239 -2.96 -9.26 2.85
N THR A 240 -2.20 -8.25 2.44
CA THR A 240 -0.75 -8.29 2.31
C THR A 240 -0.09 -7.28 3.26
N VAL A 241 1.21 -7.46 3.48
CA VAL A 241 2.06 -6.52 4.23
C VAL A 241 2.93 -5.69 3.28
N PRO A 242 3.22 -4.40 3.60
CA PRO A 242 3.94 -3.48 2.72
C PRO A 242 5.30 -4.03 2.28
N ALA A 243 5.76 -3.56 1.12
CA ALA A 243 7.10 -3.86 0.63
C ALA A 243 8.17 -3.18 1.51
N MET A 244 9.39 -3.75 1.56
CA MET A 244 10.49 -3.18 2.35
C MET A 244 10.86 -1.76 1.93
N SER A 245 10.77 -1.44 0.63
CA SER A 245 11.03 -0.09 0.09
C SER A 245 10.09 0.96 0.69
N GLU A 246 8.81 0.63 0.90
CA GLU A 246 7.83 1.56 1.48
C GLU A 246 8.05 1.79 2.99
N LEU A 247 8.50 0.74 3.69
CA LEU A 247 8.87 0.84 5.10
C LEU A 247 10.08 1.76 5.27
N VAL A 248 11.07 1.63 4.38
CA VAL A 248 12.28 2.45 4.36
C VAL A 248 11.97 3.91 4.00
N ALA A 249 11.08 4.15 3.04
CA ALA A 249 10.66 5.50 2.64
C ALA A 249 9.80 6.23 3.69
N GLY A 250 9.46 5.57 4.81
CA GLY A 250 8.59 6.11 5.85
C GLY A 250 7.14 6.29 5.39
N GLN A 251 6.75 5.65 4.28
CA GLN A 251 5.40 5.72 3.71
C GLN A 251 4.43 4.75 4.40
N ALA A 252 4.97 3.71 5.06
CA ALA A 252 4.18 2.67 5.73
C ALA A 252 4.88 2.15 6.98
N ARG A 253 4.12 1.49 7.86
CA ARG A 253 4.64 0.70 8.99
C ARG A 253 4.45 -0.78 8.70
N ILE A 254 5.28 -1.62 9.31
CA ILE A 254 5.22 -3.08 9.11
C ILE A 254 3.90 -3.70 9.57
N ASN A 255 3.18 -3.00 10.44
CA ASN A 255 1.88 -3.40 10.98
C ASN A 255 0.71 -2.94 10.09
N ASP A 256 0.97 -2.16 9.02
CA ASP A 256 -0.07 -1.63 8.15
C ASP A 256 -0.51 -2.71 7.16
N ILE A 257 -1.50 -3.50 7.55
CA ILE A 257 -2.08 -4.54 6.70
C ILE A 257 -2.92 -3.88 5.60
N ARG A 258 -2.73 -4.29 4.35
CA ARG A 258 -3.42 -3.74 3.17
C ARG A 258 -4.13 -4.83 2.39
N GLU A 259 -5.14 -4.45 1.62
CA GLU A 259 -5.73 -5.36 0.64
C GLU A 259 -4.71 -5.74 -0.44
N LEU A 260 -4.96 -6.85 -1.13
CA LEU A 260 -4.07 -7.33 -2.19
C LEU A 260 -3.91 -6.31 -3.31
N ASP A 261 -2.67 -6.15 -3.79
CA ASP A 261 -2.41 -5.41 -5.01
C ASP A 261 -2.87 -6.20 -6.24
N ILE A 262 -3.17 -5.50 -7.32
CA ILE A 262 -3.72 -6.16 -8.52
C ILE A 262 -2.72 -7.13 -9.15
N ALA A 263 -1.42 -6.85 -9.01
CA ALA A 263 -0.37 -7.77 -9.44
C ALA A 263 -0.55 -9.14 -8.77
N ASP A 264 -0.88 -9.14 -7.47
CA ASP A 264 -1.19 -10.35 -6.73
C ASP A 264 -2.55 -10.94 -7.18
N LEU A 265 -3.59 -10.11 -7.40
CA LEU A 265 -4.89 -10.59 -7.90
C LEU A 265 -4.80 -11.34 -9.25
N LEU A 266 -3.89 -10.92 -10.13
CA LEU A 266 -3.68 -11.53 -11.44
C LEU A 266 -2.68 -12.68 -11.41
N GLY A 267 -1.92 -12.85 -10.32
CA GLY A 267 -1.00 -13.97 -10.14
C GLY A 267 0.16 -14.01 -11.13
N ARG A 268 0.52 -12.88 -11.73
CA ARG A 268 1.58 -12.83 -12.74
C ARG A 268 2.97 -12.72 -12.12
N ASP A 269 3.91 -13.50 -12.65
CA ASP A 269 5.32 -13.34 -12.34
C ASP A 269 5.90 -12.15 -13.11
N PRO A 270 6.62 -11.23 -12.44
CA PRO A 270 7.23 -10.08 -13.09
C PRO A 270 8.36 -10.53 -14.04
N VAL A 271 8.49 -9.84 -15.17
CA VAL A 271 9.61 -10.08 -16.11
C VAL A 271 10.92 -9.64 -15.47
N LEU A 272 11.91 -10.53 -15.43
CA LEU A 272 13.22 -10.19 -14.91
C LEU A 272 13.96 -9.21 -15.84
N PRO A 273 14.57 -8.14 -15.29
CA PRO A 273 15.32 -7.18 -16.08
C PRO A 273 16.58 -7.77 -16.67
N ASN A 274 16.83 -7.49 -17.95
CA ASN A 274 18.19 -7.53 -18.47
C ASN A 274 18.94 -6.27 -18.01
N LYS A 275 19.43 -6.31 -16.76
CA LYS A 275 20.09 -5.17 -16.10
C LYS A 275 21.29 -4.64 -16.89
N ALA A 276 22.02 -5.51 -17.60
CA ALA A 276 23.19 -5.10 -18.37
C ALA A 276 22.83 -4.15 -19.53
N VAL A 277 21.72 -4.41 -20.23
CA VAL A 277 21.27 -3.58 -21.37
C VAL A 277 20.81 -2.20 -20.91
N VAL A 278 20.06 -2.15 -19.80
CA VAL A 278 19.53 -0.90 -19.25
C VAL A 278 20.65 -0.06 -18.65
N ALA A 279 21.54 -0.66 -17.84
CA ALA A 279 22.65 0.05 -17.23
C ALA A 279 23.62 0.63 -18.28
N LYS A 280 23.89 -0.10 -19.37
CA LYS A 280 24.74 0.39 -20.46
C LYS A 280 24.21 1.68 -21.10
N ASN A 281 22.89 1.86 -21.17
CA ASN A 281 22.29 3.05 -21.78
C ASN A 281 22.08 4.21 -20.81
N LEU A 282 21.96 3.95 -19.51
CA LEU A 282 21.66 5.00 -18.53
C LEU A 282 22.90 5.45 -17.74
N SER A 283 23.91 4.61 -17.58
CA SER A 283 25.08 4.90 -16.75
C SER A 283 25.84 6.12 -17.26
N GLY A 284 26.06 7.12 -16.40
CA GLY A 284 26.79 8.34 -16.72
C GLY A 284 26.05 9.33 -17.64
N LYS A 285 24.77 9.08 -17.95
CA LYS A 285 23.93 9.94 -18.79
C LYS A 285 23.04 10.85 -17.95
N VAL A 286 22.63 11.99 -18.49
CA VAL A 286 21.59 12.84 -17.88
C VAL A 286 20.24 12.53 -18.51
N VAL A 287 19.27 12.13 -17.70
CA VAL A 287 17.98 11.62 -18.16
C VAL A 287 16.85 12.56 -17.74
N LEU A 288 16.05 13.03 -18.71
CA LEU A 288 14.84 13.81 -18.46
C LEU A 288 13.61 12.90 -18.52
N VAL A 289 12.78 12.94 -17.47
CA VAL A 289 11.45 12.31 -17.47
C VAL A 289 10.39 13.40 -17.43
N THR A 290 9.56 13.49 -18.47
CA THR A 290 8.38 14.37 -18.44
C THR A 290 7.17 13.61 -17.90
N GLY A 291 6.29 14.29 -17.16
CA GLY A 291 5.20 13.62 -16.44
C GLY A 291 5.73 12.77 -15.28
N ALA A 292 6.83 13.22 -14.66
CA ALA A 292 7.58 12.47 -13.64
C ALA A 292 6.75 12.12 -12.40
N GLY A 293 5.69 12.87 -12.10
CA GLY A 293 4.76 12.60 -11.00
C GLY A 293 3.62 11.64 -11.35
N GLY A 294 3.49 11.25 -12.63
CA GLY A 294 2.47 10.31 -13.11
C GLY A 294 2.80 8.85 -12.78
N SER A 295 1.82 7.94 -12.89
CA SER A 295 2.01 6.53 -12.49
C SER A 295 3.17 5.83 -13.21
N ILE A 296 3.32 6.05 -14.53
CA ILE A 296 4.44 5.49 -15.31
C ILE A 296 5.71 6.32 -15.13
N GLY A 297 5.59 7.66 -15.17
CA GLY A 297 6.74 8.55 -15.05
C GLY A 297 7.49 8.37 -13.73
N SER A 298 6.78 8.25 -12.61
CA SER A 298 7.37 8.04 -11.29
C SER A 298 8.10 6.70 -11.18
N GLU A 299 7.54 5.62 -11.72
CA GLU A 299 8.22 4.33 -11.76
C GLU A 299 9.44 4.33 -12.70
N LEU A 300 9.35 4.99 -13.86
CA LEU A 300 10.51 5.22 -14.71
C LEU A 300 11.61 5.93 -13.92
N CYS A 301 11.29 6.98 -13.17
CA CYS A 301 12.27 7.69 -12.35
C CYS A 301 12.92 6.78 -11.29
N ARG A 302 12.12 5.95 -10.60
CA ARG A 302 12.61 4.97 -9.60
C ARG A 302 13.54 3.93 -10.21
N GLN A 303 13.29 3.51 -11.44
CA GLN A 303 14.15 2.55 -12.13
C GLN A 303 15.40 3.24 -12.69
N ILE A 304 15.26 4.42 -13.28
CA ILE A 304 16.38 5.19 -13.84
C ILE A 304 17.40 5.51 -12.74
N VAL A 305 16.98 6.05 -11.59
CA VAL A 305 17.91 6.43 -10.51
C VAL A 305 18.77 5.25 -10.03
N ARG A 306 18.19 4.04 -9.97
CA ARG A 306 18.89 2.80 -9.55
C ARG A 306 19.85 2.23 -10.59
N ASN A 307 19.82 2.72 -11.82
CA ASN A 307 20.76 2.34 -12.87
C ASN A 307 21.96 3.30 -12.99
N GLY A 308 22.15 4.21 -12.01
CA GLY A 308 23.34 5.05 -11.89
C GLY A 308 23.57 6.09 -13.00
N PRO A 309 22.55 6.88 -13.41
CA PRO A 309 22.77 8.00 -14.32
C PRO A 309 23.64 9.08 -13.67
N ALA A 310 24.24 9.96 -14.48
CA ALA A 310 24.94 11.14 -13.95
C ALA A 310 23.96 12.10 -13.26
N GLY A 311 22.75 12.25 -13.83
CA GLY A 311 21.69 13.03 -13.24
C GLY A 311 20.32 12.66 -13.81
N ILE A 312 19.27 12.98 -13.05
CA ILE A 312 17.88 12.85 -13.48
C ILE A 312 17.15 14.18 -13.33
N VAL A 313 16.48 14.60 -14.40
CA VAL A 313 15.64 15.79 -14.44
C VAL A 313 14.17 15.35 -14.45
N LEU A 314 13.40 15.85 -13.49
CA LEU A 314 11.98 15.57 -13.31
C LEU A 314 11.18 16.77 -13.82
N LEU A 315 10.48 16.64 -14.95
CA LEU A 315 9.58 17.67 -15.45
C LEU A 315 8.13 17.26 -15.23
N GLU A 316 7.38 18.06 -14.49
CA GLU A 316 5.99 17.78 -14.15
C GLU A 316 5.19 19.07 -14.04
N GLN A 317 3.91 19.03 -14.44
CA GLN A 317 3.00 20.18 -14.35
C GLN A 317 2.27 20.20 -13.00
N SER A 318 2.02 19.01 -12.43
CA SER A 318 1.44 18.86 -11.10
C SER A 318 2.49 19.13 -10.02
N GLU A 319 2.35 20.24 -9.29
CA GLU A 319 3.22 20.56 -8.15
C GLU A 319 3.26 19.41 -7.12
N PHE A 320 2.10 18.86 -6.76
CA PHE A 320 2.03 17.74 -5.82
C PHE A 320 2.72 16.47 -6.36
N GLY A 321 2.54 16.18 -7.65
CA GLY A 321 3.19 15.03 -8.30
C GLY A 321 4.72 15.17 -8.27
N LEU A 322 5.22 16.37 -8.61
CA LEU A 322 6.64 16.69 -8.60
C LEU A 322 7.24 16.59 -7.20
N PHE A 323 6.61 17.23 -6.21
CA PHE A 323 7.05 17.20 -4.82
C PHE A 323 7.13 15.76 -4.28
N SER A 324 6.11 14.95 -4.57
CA SER A 324 6.01 13.58 -4.07
C SER A 324 7.13 12.70 -4.63
N ILE A 325 7.36 12.75 -5.94
CA ILE A 325 8.41 11.93 -6.56
C ILE A 325 9.81 12.42 -6.21
N GLU A 326 10.06 13.73 -6.14
CA GLU A 326 11.36 14.28 -5.77
C GLU A 326 11.77 13.82 -4.36
N ARG A 327 10.88 13.98 -3.38
CA ARG A 327 11.13 13.57 -2.00
C ARG A 327 11.45 12.07 -1.91
N GLU A 328 10.73 11.26 -2.67
CA GLU A 328 10.94 9.82 -2.67
C GLU A 328 12.30 9.44 -3.27
N LEU A 329 12.65 9.99 -4.45
CA LEU A 329 13.92 9.68 -5.09
C LEU A 329 15.10 10.16 -4.25
N LYS A 330 15.00 11.30 -3.55
CA LYS A 330 16.04 11.75 -2.61
C LYS A 330 16.27 10.75 -1.49
N SER A 331 15.19 10.21 -0.91
CA SER A 331 15.29 9.15 0.11
C SER A 331 15.96 7.88 -0.43
N ILE A 332 15.57 7.43 -1.63
CA ILE A 332 16.20 6.28 -2.30
C ILE A 332 17.70 6.55 -2.54
N ASN A 333 18.04 7.72 -3.06
CA ASN A 333 19.41 8.12 -3.38
C ASN A 333 20.30 8.16 -2.12
N GLU A 334 19.77 8.63 -1.00
CA GLU A 334 20.47 8.67 0.30
C GLU A 334 20.64 7.28 0.91
N VAL A 335 19.57 6.47 0.97
CA VAL A 335 19.60 5.15 1.61
C VAL A 335 20.41 4.14 0.81
N GLU A 336 20.27 4.14 -0.52
CA GLU A 336 21.00 3.23 -1.40
C GLU A 336 22.39 3.78 -1.80
N ASN A 337 22.75 4.99 -1.33
CA ASN A 337 24.03 5.68 -1.60
C ASN A 337 24.38 5.72 -3.11
N LEU A 338 23.42 6.14 -3.93
CA LEU A 338 23.54 6.08 -5.40
C LEU A 338 24.35 7.26 -5.97
N GLY A 339 24.40 8.41 -5.27
CA GLY A 339 25.18 9.57 -5.68
C GLY A 339 24.66 10.27 -6.95
N VAL A 340 23.38 10.10 -7.29
CA VAL A 340 22.76 10.67 -8.51
C VAL A 340 22.30 12.10 -8.23
N GLU A 341 22.54 13.03 -9.17
CA GLU A 341 21.99 14.39 -9.11
C GLU A 341 20.49 14.39 -9.48
N ILE A 342 19.63 14.91 -8.60
CA ILE A 342 18.17 14.93 -8.80
C ILE A 342 17.70 16.38 -8.93
N ASN A 343 17.14 16.73 -10.10
CA ASN A 343 16.68 18.07 -10.43
C ASN A 343 15.17 18.10 -10.70
N ALA A 344 14.39 18.77 -9.85
CA ALA A 344 12.94 18.87 -9.97
C ALA A 344 12.50 20.20 -10.60
N LEU A 345 11.74 20.16 -11.70
CA LEU A 345 11.32 21.33 -12.46
C LEU A 345 9.82 21.33 -12.73
N LEU A 346 9.14 22.36 -12.24
CA LEU A 346 7.73 22.60 -12.55
C LEU A 346 7.59 23.16 -13.98
N GLY A 347 6.76 22.55 -14.82
CA GLY A 347 6.55 23.02 -16.19
C GLY A 347 5.62 22.14 -17.00
N SER A 348 5.26 22.62 -18.20
CA SER A 348 4.41 21.87 -19.13
C SER A 348 5.13 21.63 -20.45
N VAL A 349 4.92 20.45 -21.02
CA VAL A 349 5.52 20.02 -22.28
C VAL A 349 5.09 20.87 -23.48
N ILE A 350 3.97 21.60 -23.38
CA ILE A 350 3.52 22.53 -24.41
C ILE A 350 4.44 23.76 -24.56
N HIS A 351 5.30 24.06 -23.58
CA HIS A 351 6.20 25.22 -23.62
C HIS A 351 7.55 24.89 -24.25
N ARG A 352 7.62 24.83 -25.59
CA ARG A 352 8.84 24.47 -26.37
C ARG A 352 10.12 25.12 -25.83
N ARG A 353 10.15 26.46 -25.74
CA ARG A 353 11.35 27.20 -25.33
C ARG A 353 11.80 26.84 -23.91
N ARG A 354 10.86 26.57 -23.00
CA ARG A 354 11.20 26.14 -21.64
C ARG A 354 11.84 24.76 -21.67
N ASN A 355 11.27 23.82 -22.41
CA ASN A 355 11.83 22.47 -22.55
C ASN A 355 13.24 22.52 -23.15
N GLU A 356 13.47 23.37 -24.16
CA GLU A 356 14.78 23.54 -24.79
C GLU A 356 15.82 24.07 -23.81
N VAL A 357 15.50 25.15 -23.07
CA VAL A 357 16.38 25.71 -22.04
C VAL A 357 16.69 24.68 -20.96
N ILE A 358 15.71 23.88 -20.54
CA ILE A 358 15.93 22.79 -19.57
C ILE A 358 16.92 21.77 -20.13
N MET A 359 16.66 21.24 -21.33
CA MET A 359 17.51 20.20 -21.92
C MET A 359 18.95 20.69 -22.14
N GLN A 360 19.13 21.94 -22.57
CA GLN A 360 20.46 22.55 -22.74
C GLN A 360 21.16 22.82 -21.40
N SER A 361 20.45 23.36 -20.40
CA SER A 361 21.07 23.75 -19.11
C SER A 361 21.59 22.55 -18.32
N PHE A 362 20.92 21.40 -18.42
CA PHE A 362 21.31 20.18 -17.73
C PHE A 362 22.10 19.20 -18.62
N GLY A 363 22.30 19.52 -19.91
CA GLY A 363 22.99 18.62 -20.85
C GLY A 363 22.29 17.27 -20.99
N VAL A 364 20.96 17.27 -21.19
CA VAL A 364 20.14 16.06 -21.25
C VAL A 364 20.53 15.18 -22.44
N ASP A 365 20.86 13.92 -22.19
CA ASP A 365 21.15 12.92 -23.22
C ASP A 365 19.90 12.17 -23.68
N ILE A 366 19.00 11.83 -22.75
CA ILE A 366 17.87 10.93 -22.99
C ILE A 366 16.58 11.53 -22.42
N VAL A 367 15.50 11.50 -23.20
CA VAL A 367 14.17 11.94 -22.78
C VAL A 367 13.21 10.76 -22.77
N TYR A 368 12.62 10.47 -21.60
CA TYR A 368 11.44 9.61 -21.49
C TYR A 368 10.17 10.49 -21.36
N HIS A 369 9.35 10.48 -22.41
CA HIS A 369 8.16 11.33 -22.50
C HIS A 369 6.90 10.59 -22.03
N ALA A 370 6.54 10.75 -20.75
CA ALA A 370 5.36 10.15 -20.12
C ALA A 370 4.23 11.15 -19.81
N ALA A 371 4.41 12.45 -20.10
CA ALA A 371 3.37 13.47 -19.91
C ALA A 371 2.25 13.33 -20.96
N ALA A 372 1.04 12.96 -20.53
CA ALA A 372 -0.14 12.89 -21.39
C ALA A 372 -1.45 12.88 -20.57
N TYR A 373 -2.54 13.34 -21.17
CA TYR A 373 -3.89 13.07 -20.69
C TYR A 373 -4.38 11.71 -21.20
N LYS A 374 -4.73 10.81 -20.29
CA LYS A 374 -5.05 9.40 -20.59
C LYS A 374 -6.50 8.99 -20.37
N HIS A 375 -7.28 9.76 -19.61
CA HIS A 375 -8.61 9.34 -19.17
C HIS A 375 -9.64 9.56 -20.27
N VAL A 376 -10.03 8.49 -20.98
CA VAL A 376 -10.89 8.57 -22.19
C VAL A 376 -12.12 9.47 -21.98
N PRO A 377 -13.00 9.26 -20.97
CA PRO A 377 -14.17 10.12 -20.79
C PRO A 377 -13.87 11.61 -20.57
N LEU A 378 -12.71 11.93 -19.96
CA LEU A 378 -12.33 13.33 -19.75
C LEU A 378 -11.82 13.95 -21.03
N VAL A 379 -10.99 13.23 -21.79
CA VAL A 379 -10.44 13.73 -23.06
C VAL A 379 -11.53 13.83 -24.12
N GLU A 380 -12.50 12.92 -24.15
CA GLU A 380 -13.68 13.02 -25.02
C GLU A 380 -14.46 14.31 -24.78
N GLY A 381 -14.60 14.72 -23.51
CA GLY A 381 -15.29 15.96 -23.16
C GLY A 381 -14.42 17.23 -23.25
N ASN A 382 -13.14 17.10 -23.55
CA ASN A 382 -12.17 18.20 -23.63
C ASN A 382 -11.20 17.93 -24.80
N ILE A 383 -11.75 17.94 -26.01
CA ILE A 383 -11.09 17.44 -27.23
C ILE A 383 -9.84 18.26 -27.53
N LEU A 384 -9.97 19.60 -27.50
CA LEU A 384 -8.87 20.50 -27.82
C LEU A 384 -7.74 20.41 -26.80
N GLU A 385 -8.06 20.23 -25.51
CA GLU A 385 -7.05 20.01 -24.45
C GLU A 385 -6.30 18.69 -24.66
N GLY A 386 -7.01 17.64 -25.07
CA GLY A 386 -6.39 16.37 -25.47
C GLY A 386 -5.39 16.54 -26.62
N ILE A 387 -5.78 17.27 -27.67
CA ILE A 387 -4.93 17.55 -28.83
C ILE A 387 -3.72 18.41 -28.44
N GLN A 388 -3.95 19.52 -27.73
CA GLN A 388 -2.88 20.43 -27.32
C GLN A 388 -1.85 19.74 -26.44
N ASN A 389 -2.29 19.01 -25.41
CA ASN A 389 -1.36 18.37 -24.50
C ASN A 389 -0.66 17.16 -25.14
N ASN A 390 -1.41 16.25 -25.77
CA ASN A 390 -0.84 14.99 -26.25
C ASN A 390 -0.11 15.14 -27.59
N VAL A 391 -0.63 15.94 -28.53
CA VAL A 391 -0.04 16.10 -29.87
C VAL A 391 0.95 17.25 -29.87
N VAL A 392 0.49 18.47 -29.57
CA VAL A 392 1.33 19.68 -29.63
C VAL A 392 2.41 19.65 -28.56
N GLY A 393 2.08 19.17 -27.35
CA GLY A 393 3.07 18.95 -26.28
C GLY A 393 4.17 17.97 -26.68
N THR A 394 3.82 16.84 -27.31
CA THR A 394 4.83 15.90 -27.85
C THR A 394 5.70 16.56 -28.91
N TRP A 395 5.09 17.26 -29.87
CA TRP A 395 5.82 17.96 -30.92
C TRP A 395 6.80 18.99 -30.36
N HIS A 396 6.34 19.85 -29.46
CA HIS A 396 7.18 20.87 -28.84
C HIS A 396 8.32 20.31 -28.00
N CYS A 397 8.07 19.21 -27.27
CA CYS A 397 9.11 18.52 -26.52
C CYS A 397 10.15 17.86 -27.44
N ALA A 398 9.71 17.23 -28.53
CA ALA A 398 10.60 16.61 -29.51
C ALA A 398 11.45 17.63 -30.28
N GLU A 399 10.87 18.77 -30.66
CA GLU A 399 11.62 19.88 -31.27
C GLU A 399 12.67 20.46 -30.32
N ALA A 400 12.34 20.59 -29.04
CA ALA A 400 13.30 21.01 -28.02
C ALA A 400 14.44 20.00 -27.87
N ALA A 401 14.15 18.70 -27.93
CA ALA A 401 15.14 17.64 -27.87
C ALA A 401 16.12 17.70 -29.05
N ILE A 402 15.60 17.91 -30.27
CA ILE A 402 16.44 18.12 -31.46
C ILE A 402 17.32 19.35 -31.31
N ALA A 403 16.76 20.48 -30.87
CA ALA A 403 17.50 21.74 -30.70
C ALA A 403 18.58 21.65 -29.60
N ALA A 404 18.37 20.81 -28.59
CA ALA A 404 19.33 20.58 -27.51
C ALA A 404 20.36 19.47 -27.82
N GLY A 405 20.23 18.76 -28.95
CA GLY A 405 21.12 17.65 -29.30
C GLY A 405 20.94 16.38 -28.46
N VAL A 406 19.72 16.15 -27.95
CA VAL A 406 19.36 14.92 -27.20
C VAL A 406 19.60 13.70 -28.10
N GLU A 407 20.25 12.67 -27.56
CA GLU A 407 20.58 11.43 -28.28
C GLU A 407 19.32 10.60 -28.52
N ARG A 408 18.48 10.41 -27.50
CA ARG A 408 17.32 9.50 -27.55
C ARG A 408 16.06 10.12 -26.96
N PHE A 409 14.94 9.94 -27.64
CA PHE A 409 13.63 10.37 -27.20
C PHE A 409 12.63 9.21 -27.28
N VAL A 410 12.15 8.77 -26.12
CA VAL A 410 11.25 7.62 -25.98
C VAL A 410 9.87 8.11 -25.57
N LEU A 411 8.88 7.94 -26.45
CA LEU A 411 7.48 8.24 -26.17
C LEU A 411 6.77 7.04 -25.54
N ILE A 412 6.12 7.28 -24.41
CA ILE A 412 5.17 6.33 -23.83
C ILE A 412 3.85 6.43 -24.60
N SER A 413 3.47 5.35 -25.29
CA SER A 413 2.22 5.23 -26.04
C SER A 413 1.31 4.15 -25.43
N THR A 414 0.22 3.80 -26.11
CA THR A 414 -0.85 2.94 -25.59
C THR A 414 -1.45 2.08 -26.69
N ASP A 415 -1.96 0.91 -26.32
CA ASP A 415 -2.85 0.07 -27.14
C ASP A 415 -4.01 0.83 -27.80
N LYS A 416 -4.54 1.86 -27.14
CA LYS A 416 -5.64 2.69 -27.66
C LYS A 416 -5.26 3.53 -28.88
N ALA A 417 -3.96 3.65 -29.20
CA ALA A 417 -3.49 4.28 -30.42
C ALA A 417 -3.63 3.37 -31.65
N VAL A 418 -3.85 2.06 -31.46
CA VAL A 418 -4.10 1.11 -32.56
C VAL A 418 -5.55 1.25 -33.00
N ARG A 419 -5.76 1.67 -34.26
CA ARG A 419 -7.08 1.92 -34.90
C ARG A 419 -8.06 2.57 -33.91
N PRO A 420 -7.77 3.82 -33.51
CA PRO A 420 -8.41 4.45 -32.37
C PRO A 420 -9.91 4.65 -32.61
N THR A 421 -10.71 4.47 -31.56
CA THR A 421 -12.17 4.74 -31.58
C THR A 421 -12.55 5.91 -30.67
N ASN A 422 -11.56 6.56 -30.07
CA ASN A 422 -11.70 7.70 -29.16
C ASN A 422 -10.60 8.74 -29.43
N VAL A 423 -10.88 10.00 -29.11
CA VAL A 423 -10.02 11.18 -29.25
C VAL A 423 -8.71 10.99 -28.50
N MET A 424 -8.74 10.39 -27.30
CA MET A 424 -7.53 10.13 -26.51
C MET A 424 -6.55 9.24 -27.28
N GLY A 425 -7.01 8.07 -27.75
CA GLY A 425 -6.22 7.15 -28.54
C GLY A 425 -5.72 7.77 -29.85
N CYS A 426 -6.58 8.49 -30.56
CA CYS A 426 -6.21 9.18 -31.80
C CYS A 426 -5.15 10.27 -31.57
N SER A 427 -5.26 11.05 -30.48
CA SER A 427 -4.24 12.04 -30.11
C SER A 427 -2.87 11.40 -29.84
N LYS A 428 -2.84 10.20 -29.23
CA LYS A 428 -1.59 9.45 -29.03
C LYS A 428 -1.05 8.90 -30.35
N ARG A 429 -1.92 8.42 -31.25
CA ARG A 429 -1.49 7.98 -32.59
C ARG A 429 -0.93 9.12 -33.43
N LEU A 430 -1.54 10.30 -33.36
CA LEU A 430 -1.00 11.52 -33.98
C LEU A 430 0.37 11.89 -33.41
N ALA A 431 0.58 11.77 -32.09
CA ALA A 431 1.88 11.99 -31.48
C ALA A 431 2.96 11.03 -32.00
N GLU A 432 2.62 9.77 -32.27
CA GLU A 432 3.53 8.82 -32.94
C GLU A 432 3.88 9.26 -34.36
N LEU A 433 2.89 9.69 -35.16
CA LEU A 433 3.12 10.21 -36.52
C LEU A 433 4.05 11.43 -36.52
N VAL A 434 3.93 12.31 -35.51
CA VAL A 434 4.85 13.44 -35.33
C VAL A 434 6.28 12.96 -35.18
N LEU A 435 6.54 12.01 -34.28
CA LEU A 435 7.89 11.52 -34.04
C LEU A 435 8.46 10.75 -35.23
N GLN A 436 7.62 9.97 -35.95
CA GLN A 436 8.02 9.31 -37.18
C GLN A 436 8.40 10.32 -38.28
N GLY A 437 7.61 11.38 -38.44
CA GLY A 437 7.94 12.46 -39.38
C GLY A 437 9.23 13.19 -39.00
N LEU A 438 9.46 13.45 -37.70
CA LEU A 438 10.69 14.07 -37.20
C LEU A 438 11.92 13.15 -37.39
N ALA A 439 11.77 11.84 -37.22
CA ALA A 439 12.83 10.86 -37.48
C ALA A 439 13.23 10.82 -38.97
N GLN A 440 12.30 11.13 -39.89
CA GLN A 440 12.63 11.28 -41.31
C GLN A 440 13.28 12.64 -41.63
N ARG A 441 12.94 13.68 -40.85
CA ARG A 441 13.44 15.05 -41.07
C ARG A 441 14.90 15.23 -40.66
N GLN A 442 15.37 14.49 -39.66
CA GLN A 442 16.71 14.62 -39.09
C GLN A 442 17.21 13.27 -38.56
N GLY A 443 18.53 13.11 -38.42
CA GLY A 443 19.16 11.86 -37.94
C GLY A 443 19.98 11.99 -36.65
N GLY A 444 19.91 13.10 -35.93
CA GLY A 444 20.64 13.32 -34.68
C GLY A 444 19.96 12.71 -33.46
N THR A 445 18.67 13.03 -33.24
CA THR A 445 17.86 12.46 -32.16
C THR A 445 17.15 11.19 -32.64
N ILE A 446 17.36 10.08 -31.94
CA ILE A 446 16.68 8.82 -32.19
C ILE A 446 15.33 8.83 -31.48
N PHE A 447 14.24 8.75 -32.26
CA PHE A 447 12.88 8.67 -31.73
C PHE A 447 12.41 7.22 -31.65
N SER A 448 11.77 6.85 -30.54
CA SER A 448 11.10 5.55 -30.41
C SER A 448 9.79 5.68 -29.66
N MET A 449 8.81 4.85 -30.02
CA MET A 449 7.50 4.83 -29.37
C MET A 449 7.28 3.46 -28.77
N VAL A 450 6.76 3.38 -27.54
CA VAL A 450 6.49 2.09 -26.88
C VAL A 450 5.01 1.99 -26.53
N ARG A 451 4.29 1.08 -27.19
CA ARG A 451 2.88 0.77 -26.93
C ARG A 451 2.76 -0.39 -25.96
N PHE A 452 1.90 -0.21 -24.96
CA PHE A 452 1.46 -1.26 -24.07
C PHE A 452 0.01 -1.04 -23.64
N GLY A 453 -0.58 -2.08 -23.08
CA GLY A 453 -1.97 -2.08 -22.64
C GLY A 453 -2.18 -1.41 -21.28
N ASN A 454 -3.20 -1.88 -20.55
CA ASN A 454 -3.48 -1.32 -19.25
C ASN A 454 -2.38 -1.68 -18.25
N VAL A 455 -2.08 -0.73 -17.36
CA VAL A 455 -1.11 -0.93 -16.29
C VAL A 455 -1.81 -0.92 -14.95
N LEU A 456 -1.50 -1.95 -14.16
CA LEU A 456 -2.11 -2.23 -12.87
C LEU A 456 -1.81 -1.13 -11.84
N GLY A 457 -2.83 -0.69 -11.11
CA GLY A 457 -2.68 0.26 -10.00
C GLY A 457 -2.48 1.71 -10.45
N SER A 458 -2.57 1.99 -11.76
CA SER A 458 -2.48 3.36 -12.25
C SER A 458 -3.67 4.21 -11.78
N SER A 459 -3.44 5.51 -11.58
CA SER A 459 -4.45 6.44 -11.07
C SER A 459 -5.71 6.43 -11.95
N GLY A 460 -6.88 6.34 -11.32
CA GLY A 460 -8.19 6.31 -11.99
C GLY A 460 -8.51 4.99 -12.73
N SER A 461 -7.90 3.87 -12.36
CA SER A 461 -8.16 2.56 -12.96
C SER A 461 -9.34 1.82 -12.31
N VAL A 462 -9.78 0.72 -12.95
CA VAL A 462 -10.97 -0.05 -12.56
C VAL A 462 -10.86 -0.72 -11.19
N VAL A 463 -9.67 -1.14 -10.76
CA VAL A 463 -9.52 -1.85 -9.49
C VAL A 463 -9.67 -0.94 -8.27
N PRO A 464 -9.04 0.25 -8.19
CA PRO A 464 -9.37 1.22 -7.14
C PRO A 464 -10.88 1.48 -7.04
N LEU A 465 -11.56 1.64 -8.19
CA LEU A 465 -13.00 1.81 -8.22
C LEU A 465 -13.76 0.60 -7.63
N PHE A 466 -13.42 -0.62 -8.05
CA PHE A 466 -14.06 -1.83 -7.52
C PHE A 466 -13.82 -1.99 -6.03
N ARG A 467 -12.60 -1.71 -5.55
CA ARG A 467 -12.28 -1.75 -4.13
C ARG A 467 -13.17 -0.80 -3.34
N ASP A 468 -13.27 0.46 -3.78
CA ASP A 468 -14.07 1.46 -3.09
C ASP A 468 -15.56 1.07 -3.13
N GLN A 469 -16.07 0.60 -4.28
CA GLN A 469 -17.43 0.08 -4.41
C GLN A 469 -17.72 -1.11 -3.49
N ILE A 470 -16.80 -2.07 -3.36
CA ILE A 470 -16.97 -3.22 -2.48
C ILE A 470 -16.97 -2.79 -1.01
N ARG A 471 -16.08 -1.87 -0.63
CA ARG A 471 -16.02 -1.31 0.73
C ARG A 471 -17.30 -0.55 1.11
N ASP A 472 -17.90 0.13 0.14
CA ASP A 472 -19.15 0.88 0.31
C ASP A 472 -20.40 -0.02 0.27
N GLY A 473 -20.25 -1.33 0.08
CA GLY A 473 -21.35 -2.30 0.08
C GLY A 473 -21.96 -2.59 -1.31
N GLY A 474 -21.33 -2.13 -2.38
CA GLY A 474 -21.74 -2.34 -3.76
C GLY A 474 -22.88 -1.42 -4.23
N PRO A 475 -23.38 -1.62 -5.46
CA PRO A 475 -22.96 -2.63 -6.43
C PRO A 475 -21.59 -2.31 -7.06
N VAL A 476 -20.89 -3.35 -7.51
CA VAL A 476 -19.72 -3.18 -8.37
C VAL A 476 -20.18 -2.97 -9.80
N THR A 477 -19.73 -1.88 -10.44
CA THR A 477 -20.19 -1.51 -11.78
C THR A 477 -19.23 -1.99 -12.85
N VAL A 478 -19.64 -2.98 -13.64
CA VAL A 478 -18.89 -3.47 -14.80
C VAL A 478 -19.55 -2.94 -16.07
N THR A 479 -18.78 -2.48 -17.05
CA THR A 479 -19.38 -1.87 -18.26
C THR A 479 -20.08 -2.91 -19.15
N HIS A 480 -19.46 -4.07 -19.37
CA HIS A 480 -20.05 -5.16 -20.15
C HIS A 480 -19.59 -6.53 -19.62
N PRO A 481 -20.44 -7.58 -19.65
CA PRO A 481 -20.06 -8.92 -19.17
C PRO A 481 -18.80 -9.44 -19.86
N ASP A 482 -18.70 -9.28 -21.18
CA ASP A 482 -17.60 -9.82 -21.99
C ASP A 482 -16.39 -8.89 -22.20
N ILE A 483 -16.32 -7.77 -21.46
CA ILE A 483 -15.20 -6.85 -21.62
C ILE A 483 -13.91 -7.47 -21.06
N ILE A 484 -12.86 -7.51 -21.87
CA ILE A 484 -11.53 -7.99 -21.47
C ILE A 484 -10.49 -6.89 -21.62
N ARG A 485 -9.45 -6.93 -20.79
CA ARG A 485 -8.30 -6.03 -20.88
C ARG A 485 -7.01 -6.79 -20.64
N TYR A 486 -5.95 -6.33 -21.29
CA TYR A 486 -4.59 -6.80 -21.08
C TYR A 486 -3.92 -5.99 -19.98
N PHE A 487 -3.24 -6.65 -19.06
CA PHE A 487 -2.66 -6.01 -17.88
C PHE A 487 -1.20 -6.33 -17.69
N MET A 488 -0.43 -5.33 -17.29
CA MET A 488 0.96 -5.49 -16.88
C MET A 488 1.20 -4.67 -15.61
N THR A 489 2.19 -5.04 -14.78
CA THR A 489 2.53 -4.22 -13.61
C THR A 489 3.26 -2.93 -14.03
N ILE A 490 3.17 -1.85 -13.24
CA ILE A 490 3.90 -0.60 -13.51
C ILE A 490 5.42 -0.84 -13.58
N PRO A 491 6.04 -1.60 -12.64
CA PRO A 491 7.46 -1.89 -12.72
C PRO A 491 7.84 -2.67 -13.98
N GLU A 492 7.08 -3.69 -14.34
CA GLU A 492 7.32 -4.50 -15.54
C GLU A 492 7.22 -3.66 -16.83
N ALA A 493 6.17 -2.84 -16.96
CA ALA A 493 5.99 -1.98 -18.13
C ALA A 493 7.14 -0.97 -18.25
N SER A 494 7.51 -0.31 -17.16
CA SER A 494 8.60 0.67 -17.14
C SER A 494 9.93 0.03 -17.50
N GLN A 495 10.19 -1.18 -17.03
CA GLN A 495 11.41 -1.92 -17.31
C GLN A 495 11.52 -2.34 -18.79
N LEU A 496 10.41 -2.77 -19.38
CA LEU A 496 10.36 -3.09 -20.81
C LEU A 496 10.47 -1.84 -21.67
N VAL A 497 9.91 -0.71 -21.23
CA VAL A 497 10.08 0.61 -21.87
C VAL A 497 11.56 1.02 -21.90
N LEU A 498 12.27 0.90 -20.77
CA LEU A 498 13.70 1.23 -20.71
C LEU A 498 14.51 0.37 -21.70
N GLN A 499 14.19 -0.92 -21.80
CA GLN A 499 14.84 -1.83 -22.75
C GLN A 499 14.47 -1.52 -24.21
N ALA A 500 13.22 -1.20 -24.51
CA ALA A 500 12.79 -0.83 -25.85
C ALA A 500 13.48 0.47 -26.32
N GLY A 501 13.55 1.48 -25.46
CA GLY A 501 14.24 2.74 -25.78
C GLY A 501 15.74 2.59 -26.05
N ALA A 502 16.37 1.61 -25.39
CA ALA A 502 17.76 1.22 -25.60
C ALA A 502 18.00 0.52 -26.95
N MET A 503 16.95 -0.02 -27.58
CA MET A 503 17.03 -0.80 -28.83
C MET A 503 16.66 -0.02 -30.09
N GLY A 504 16.09 1.18 -29.95
CA GLY A 504 15.65 1.98 -31.09
C GLY A 504 16.81 2.50 -31.94
N GLU A 505 16.59 2.52 -33.26
CA GLU A 505 17.49 3.04 -34.29
C GLU A 505 16.89 4.29 -34.98
N GLY A 506 15.57 4.48 -34.93
CA GLY A 506 14.87 5.70 -35.34
C GLY A 506 13.48 5.44 -35.95
N GLY A 507 12.44 6.00 -35.32
CA GLY A 507 11.05 5.99 -35.81
C GLY A 507 10.26 4.71 -35.54
N GLU A 508 10.82 3.74 -34.79
CA GLU A 508 10.18 2.47 -34.51
C GLU A 508 9.04 2.59 -33.50
N VAL A 509 8.01 1.77 -33.73
CA VAL A 509 6.91 1.56 -32.79
C VAL A 509 7.11 0.19 -32.14
N PHE A 510 7.63 0.18 -30.92
CA PHE A 510 7.71 -1.01 -30.11
C PHE A 510 6.36 -1.35 -29.47
N VAL A 511 6.14 -2.64 -29.30
CA VAL A 511 4.93 -3.21 -28.74
C VAL A 511 5.32 -4.23 -27.68
N LEU A 512 4.77 -4.08 -26.48
CA LEU A 512 5.03 -5.01 -25.40
C LEU A 512 4.07 -6.19 -25.45
N ASP A 513 4.60 -7.39 -25.23
CA ASP A 513 3.77 -8.57 -24.99
C ASP A 513 3.10 -8.47 -23.62
N MET A 514 1.78 -8.36 -23.64
CA MET A 514 0.94 -8.22 -22.46
C MET A 514 0.39 -9.56 -21.95
N GLY A 515 0.77 -10.70 -22.55
CA GLY A 515 0.29 -12.04 -22.24
C GLY A 515 -1.23 -12.21 -22.41
N GLU A 516 -1.81 -13.18 -21.69
CA GLU A 516 -3.25 -13.45 -21.66
C GLU A 516 -4.11 -12.25 -21.21
N PRO A 517 -5.27 -12.02 -21.84
CA PRO A 517 -6.24 -11.01 -21.41
C PRO A 517 -7.03 -11.45 -20.18
N VAL A 518 -7.58 -10.48 -19.45
CA VAL A 518 -8.39 -10.69 -18.26
C VAL A 518 -9.80 -10.15 -18.45
N LYS A 519 -10.82 -10.95 -18.17
CA LYS A 519 -12.22 -10.54 -18.17
C LYS A 519 -12.52 -9.69 -16.93
N ILE A 520 -13.04 -8.48 -17.13
CA ILE A 520 -13.23 -7.52 -16.03
C ILE A 520 -14.29 -8.00 -15.03
N ALA A 521 -15.31 -8.73 -15.50
CA ALA A 521 -16.30 -9.36 -14.63
C ALA A 521 -15.64 -10.40 -13.69
N ASP A 522 -14.71 -11.20 -14.18
CA ASP A 522 -14.01 -12.20 -13.37
C ASP A 522 -13.07 -11.56 -12.36
N LEU A 523 -12.42 -10.46 -12.75
CA LEU A 523 -11.64 -9.63 -11.83
C LEU A 523 -12.50 -9.08 -10.68
N ALA A 524 -13.71 -8.57 -10.98
CA ALA A 524 -14.64 -8.09 -9.96
C ALA A 524 -15.04 -9.22 -8.99
N ARG A 525 -15.41 -10.40 -9.50
CA ARG A 525 -15.76 -11.58 -8.67
C ARG A 525 -14.62 -12.02 -7.77
N LYS A 526 -13.41 -12.09 -8.32
CA LYS A 526 -12.20 -12.43 -7.59
C LYS A 526 -11.93 -11.43 -6.45
N MET A 527 -12.08 -10.14 -6.72
CA MET A 527 -11.95 -9.10 -5.69
C MET A 527 -12.99 -9.25 -4.57
N ILE A 528 -14.27 -9.47 -4.92
CA ILE A 528 -15.35 -9.70 -3.94
C ILE A 528 -14.99 -10.86 -2.99
N ARG A 529 -14.56 -11.99 -3.54
CA ARG A 529 -14.19 -13.19 -2.76
C ARG A 529 -12.97 -12.98 -1.88
N LEU A 530 -11.91 -12.35 -2.41
CA LEU A 530 -10.69 -12.07 -1.66
C LEU A 530 -10.88 -10.99 -0.58
N MET A 531 -11.94 -10.19 -0.66
CA MET A 531 -12.38 -9.28 0.42
C MET A 531 -13.29 -9.98 1.43
N GLY A 532 -13.51 -11.30 1.30
CA GLY A 532 -14.32 -12.11 2.21
C GLY A 532 -15.83 -11.97 2.02
N LEU A 533 -16.26 -11.57 0.82
CA LEU A 533 -17.66 -11.33 0.47
C LEU A 533 -18.09 -12.27 -0.67
N THR A 534 -19.39 -12.46 -0.84
CA THR A 534 -19.95 -13.24 -1.97
C THR A 534 -20.71 -12.35 -2.96
N GLU A 535 -20.70 -12.77 -4.23
CA GLU A 535 -21.49 -12.13 -5.29
C GLU A 535 -22.98 -12.44 -5.07
N LYS A 536 -23.81 -11.40 -5.10
CA LYS A 536 -25.26 -11.51 -5.09
C LYS A 536 -25.74 -11.84 -6.50
N THR A 537 -26.30 -13.03 -6.67
CA THR A 537 -26.80 -13.54 -7.95
C THR A 537 -28.25 -14.01 -7.81
N GLU A 538 -28.92 -14.35 -8.91
CA GLU A 538 -30.25 -14.98 -8.83
C GLU A 538 -30.21 -16.33 -8.08
N ALA A 539 -29.09 -17.06 -8.20
CA ALA A 539 -28.87 -18.34 -7.52
C ALA A 539 -28.48 -18.16 -6.04
N ASP A 540 -27.81 -17.07 -5.68
CA ASP A 540 -27.47 -16.69 -4.30
C ASP A 540 -27.99 -15.28 -3.99
N PRO A 541 -29.28 -15.13 -3.68
CA PRO A 541 -29.88 -13.83 -3.37
C PRO A 541 -29.40 -13.27 -2.02
N HIS A 542 -28.76 -14.09 -1.18
CA HIS A 542 -28.18 -13.71 0.11
C HIS A 542 -26.73 -13.24 -0.01
N GLY A 543 -26.18 -13.19 -1.23
CA GLY A 543 -24.85 -12.65 -1.48
C GLY A 543 -24.71 -11.19 -1.05
N ASN A 544 -23.47 -10.79 -0.76
CA ASN A 544 -23.18 -9.48 -0.18
C ASN A 544 -23.16 -8.35 -1.21
N ILE A 545 -22.59 -8.60 -2.41
CA ILE A 545 -22.28 -7.57 -3.40
C ILE A 545 -22.89 -7.92 -4.76
N GLU A 546 -23.75 -7.06 -5.30
CA GLU A 546 -24.27 -7.18 -6.68
C GLU A 546 -23.21 -6.69 -7.69
N ILE A 547 -23.05 -7.42 -8.81
CA ILE A 547 -22.36 -6.91 -9.99
C ILE A 547 -23.40 -6.35 -10.96
N ARG A 548 -23.33 -5.04 -11.23
CA ARG A 548 -24.24 -4.35 -12.13
C ARG A 548 -23.57 -4.03 -13.45
N PHE A 549 -24.19 -4.45 -14.55
CA PHE A 549 -23.72 -4.09 -15.90
C PHE A 549 -24.29 -2.74 -16.33
N THR A 550 -23.42 -1.76 -16.58
CA THR A 550 -23.83 -0.36 -16.87
C THR A 550 -23.87 -0.01 -18.35
N GLY A 551 -23.45 -0.92 -19.24
CA GLY A 551 -23.23 -0.65 -20.65
C GLY A 551 -21.84 -0.07 -20.94
N LEU A 552 -21.41 -0.20 -22.20
CA LEU A 552 -20.18 0.40 -22.70
C LEU A 552 -20.32 1.92 -22.76
N ARG A 553 -19.25 2.63 -22.36
CA ARG A 553 -19.19 4.09 -22.47
C ARG A 553 -18.86 4.51 -23.92
N PRO A 554 -19.20 5.74 -24.34
CA PRO A 554 -18.80 6.26 -25.64
C PRO A 554 -17.29 6.11 -25.88
N GLY A 555 -16.92 5.53 -27.02
CA GLY A 555 -15.52 5.30 -27.42
C GLY A 555 -14.79 4.15 -26.72
N GLU A 556 -15.46 3.43 -25.81
CA GLU A 556 -14.92 2.25 -25.13
C GLU A 556 -15.08 0.99 -25.99
N LYS A 557 -13.99 0.25 -26.20
CA LYS A 557 -14.00 -1.02 -26.94
C LYS A 557 -14.36 -2.19 -26.04
N LEU A 558 -15.08 -3.17 -26.57
CA LEU A 558 -15.34 -4.44 -25.86
C LEU A 558 -14.04 -5.25 -25.70
N PHE A 559 -13.26 -5.33 -26.78
CA PHE A 559 -11.94 -5.94 -26.82
C PHE A 559 -10.95 -4.88 -27.31
N GLU A 560 -9.87 -4.67 -26.57
CA GLU A 560 -8.72 -3.95 -27.14
C GLU A 560 -8.08 -4.85 -28.19
N GLU A 561 -7.59 -4.24 -29.27
CA GLU A 561 -6.97 -5.03 -30.33
C GLU A 561 -5.67 -5.66 -29.85
N LEU A 562 -5.38 -6.83 -30.39
CA LEU A 562 -4.09 -7.47 -30.14
C LEU A 562 -3.01 -6.54 -30.68
N LEU A 563 -2.24 -6.01 -29.74
CA LEU A 563 -1.11 -5.13 -29.96
C LEU A 563 -0.11 -5.72 -30.97
N ILE A 564 -0.02 -7.05 -30.98
CA ILE A 564 0.85 -7.86 -31.83
C ILE A 564 0.00 -8.38 -33.00
N GLY A 565 0.09 -7.73 -34.15
CA GLY A 565 -0.50 -8.22 -35.39
C GLY A 565 0.38 -9.26 -36.08
N GLU A 566 -0.14 -9.91 -37.13
CA GLU A 566 0.60 -10.91 -37.94
C GLU A 566 1.89 -10.36 -38.57
N HIS A 567 2.02 -9.04 -38.69
CA HIS A 567 3.18 -8.36 -39.29
C HIS A 567 4.16 -7.78 -38.26
N ALA A 568 4.03 -8.12 -36.98
CA ALA A 568 4.98 -7.68 -35.96
C ALA A 568 6.34 -8.38 -36.14
N LEU A 569 7.42 -7.62 -36.09
CA LEU A 569 8.78 -8.13 -36.16
C LEU A 569 9.29 -8.45 -34.76
N GLN A 570 9.90 -9.63 -34.60
CA GLN A 570 10.56 -9.99 -33.35
C GLN A 570 11.81 -9.14 -33.14
N THR A 571 12.07 -8.79 -31.89
CA THR A 571 13.32 -8.15 -31.48
C THR A 571 14.21 -9.15 -30.73
N VAL A 572 15.39 -8.71 -30.28
CA VAL A 572 16.27 -9.53 -29.43
C VAL A 572 15.64 -9.86 -28.06
N HIS A 573 14.61 -9.12 -27.64
CA HIS A 573 13.90 -9.37 -26.39
C HIS A 573 12.56 -10.06 -26.66
N PRO A 574 12.27 -11.23 -26.06
CA PRO A 574 11.10 -12.04 -26.42
C PRO A 574 9.75 -11.36 -26.16
N ARG A 575 9.69 -10.42 -25.22
CA ARG A 575 8.48 -9.65 -24.88
C ARG A 575 8.40 -8.26 -25.50
N ILE A 576 9.34 -7.92 -26.39
CA ILE A 576 9.33 -6.64 -27.12
C ILE A 576 9.30 -6.97 -28.60
N MET A 577 8.27 -6.49 -29.28
CA MET A 577 8.12 -6.61 -30.72
C MET A 577 8.10 -5.24 -31.36
N MET A 578 8.32 -5.18 -32.66
CA MET A 578 8.26 -3.96 -33.45
C MET A 578 7.09 -4.02 -34.43
N ALA A 579 6.20 -3.04 -34.36
CA ALA A 579 5.10 -2.88 -35.29
C ALA A 579 5.51 -2.03 -36.49
N ARG A 580 5.12 -2.47 -37.68
CA ARG A 580 5.18 -1.65 -38.89
C ARG A 580 3.87 -0.91 -39.05
N GLU A 581 3.92 0.38 -38.77
CA GLU A 581 2.79 1.29 -38.83
C GLU A 581 2.94 2.23 -40.02
N GLU A 582 1.82 2.61 -40.63
CA GLU A 582 1.82 3.66 -41.64
C GLU A 582 2.37 4.96 -41.04
N SER A 583 3.21 5.66 -41.80
CA SER A 583 3.81 6.94 -41.38
C SER A 583 3.61 7.98 -42.47
N LEU A 584 3.62 9.25 -42.07
CA LEU A 584 3.54 10.39 -42.98
C LEU A 584 4.92 11.01 -43.18
N SER A 585 5.14 11.58 -44.36
CA SER A 585 6.30 12.45 -44.60
C SER A 585 6.21 13.71 -43.73
N TRP A 586 7.36 14.26 -43.33
CA TRP A 586 7.39 15.47 -42.50
C TRP A 586 6.53 16.63 -43.05
N PRO A 587 6.57 17.01 -44.35
CA PRO A 587 5.75 18.10 -44.86
C PRO A 587 4.24 17.88 -44.66
N SER A 588 3.78 16.63 -44.78
CA SER A 588 2.38 16.27 -44.55
C SER A 588 2.02 16.36 -43.06
N VAL A 589 2.91 15.91 -42.18
CA VAL A 589 2.77 16.04 -40.72
C VAL A 589 2.72 17.52 -40.32
N GLU A 590 3.63 18.34 -40.82
CA GLU A 590 3.71 19.78 -40.54
C GLU A 590 2.44 20.52 -40.99
N ALA A 591 1.94 20.21 -42.18
CA ALA A 591 0.68 20.76 -42.67
C ALA A 591 -0.52 20.37 -41.80
N LEU A 592 -0.59 19.11 -41.35
CA LEU A 592 -1.63 18.63 -40.44
C LEU A 592 -1.54 19.32 -39.07
N LEU A 593 -0.34 19.43 -38.49
CA LEU A 593 -0.10 20.10 -37.22
C LEU A 593 -0.49 21.59 -37.27
N SER A 594 -0.10 22.30 -38.33
CA SER A 594 -0.46 23.71 -38.52
C SER A 594 -1.99 23.91 -38.52
N LYS A 595 -2.72 23.03 -39.22
CA LYS A 595 -4.20 23.05 -39.24
C LYS A 595 -4.79 22.71 -37.87
N LEU A 596 -4.27 21.69 -37.18
CA LEU A 596 -4.73 21.31 -35.83
C LEU A 596 -4.50 22.44 -34.81
N VAL A 597 -3.34 23.08 -34.83
CA VAL A 597 -3.02 24.23 -33.98
C VAL A 597 -3.95 25.41 -34.28
N SER A 598 -4.23 25.67 -35.55
CA SER A 598 -5.19 26.71 -35.95
C SER A 598 -6.61 26.41 -35.43
N ALA A 599 -7.08 25.17 -35.57
CA ALA A 599 -8.36 24.72 -35.04
C ALA A 599 -8.43 24.88 -33.50
N CYS A 600 -7.38 24.48 -32.79
CA CYS A 600 -7.29 24.67 -31.34
C CYS A 600 -7.36 26.15 -30.94
N LYS A 601 -6.61 27.04 -31.62
CA LYS A 601 -6.61 28.49 -31.34
C LYS A 601 -7.97 29.14 -31.56
N ARG A 602 -8.74 28.67 -32.54
CA ARG A 602 -10.07 29.20 -32.88
C ARG A 602 -11.20 28.52 -32.12
N PHE A 603 -10.90 27.57 -31.23
CA PHE A 603 -11.91 26.72 -30.57
C PHE A 603 -12.85 26.02 -31.58
N ASP A 604 -12.28 25.58 -32.70
CA ASP A 604 -12.99 24.99 -33.83
C ASP A 604 -12.99 23.46 -33.70
N TYR A 605 -13.93 22.95 -32.88
CA TYR A 605 -14.03 21.53 -32.54
C TYR A 605 -14.31 20.63 -33.74
N GLU A 606 -15.18 21.08 -34.65
CA GLU A 606 -15.57 20.30 -35.82
C GLU A 606 -14.40 20.13 -36.79
N ALA A 607 -13.67 21.21 -37.07
CA ALA A 607 -12.45 21.14 -37.88
C ALA A 607 -11.39 20.24 -37.23
N ALA A 608 -11.22 20.31 -35.91
CA ALA A 608 -10.27 19.45 -35.20
C ALA A 608 -10.63 17.95 -35.35
N ILE A 609 -11.90 17.59 -35.17
CA ILE A 609 -12.39 16.21 -35.33
C ILE A 609 -12.25 15.74 -36.78
N GLU A 610 -12.57 16.60 -37.75
CA GLU A 610 -12.43 16.29 -39.18
C GLU A 610 -10.96 16.03 -39.56
N LEU A 611 -10.03 16.85 -39.06
CA LEU A 611 -8.59 16.64 -39.24
C LEU A 611 -8.13 15.32 -38.63
N MET A 612 -8.64 14.95 -37.44
CA MET A 612 -8.33 13.66 -36.81
C MET A 612 -8.86 12.47 -37.63
N ARG A 613 -10.05 12.59 -38.21
CA ARG A 613 -10.65 11.55 -39.08
C ARG A 613 -9.89 11.38 -40.38
N ASN A 614 -9.41 12.48 -40.97
CA ASN A 614 -8.71 12.47 -42.25
C ASN A 614 -7.22 12.10 -42.12
N ALA A 615 -6.65 12.14 -40.92
CA ALA A 615 -5.30 11.66 -40.68
C ALA A 615 -5.23 10.13 -40.81
N PRO A 616 -4.12 9.55 -41.33
CA PRO A 616 -3.94 8.11 -41.52
C PRO A 616 -3.63 7.42 -40.18
N THR A 617 -4.59 7.52 -39.26
CA THR A 617 -4.53 6.94 -37.92
C THR A 617 -5.45 5.73 -37.79
N GLY A 618 -6.37 5.54 -38.74
CA GLY A 618 -7.47 4.57 -38.64
C GLY A 618 -8.55 5.00 -37.65
N TYR A 619 -8.66 6.30 -37.35
CA TYR A 619 -9.64 6.82 -36.40
C TYR A 619 -11.08 6.65 -36.89
N SER A 620 -11.84 5.81 -36.21
CA SER A 620 -13.22 5.49 -36.58
C SER A 620 -14.11 5.42 -35.33
N PRO A 621 -14.56 6.58 -34.79
CA PRO A 621 -15.47 6.59 -33.66
C PRO A 621 -16.87 6.13 -34.09
N SER A 622 -17.50 5.25 -33.32
CA SER A 622 -18.88 4.78 -33.54
C SER A 622 -19.96 5.81 -33.16
N TYR A 623 -19.54 6.99 -32.71
CA TYR A 623 -20.37 8.09 -32.23
C TYR A 623 -19.82 9.41 -32.79
N LYS A 624 -20.58 10.50 -32.65
CA LYS A 624 -20.09 11.85 -32.93
C LYS A 624 -19.35 12.35 -31.68
N PRO A 625 -18.02 12.58 -31.72
CA PRO A 625 -17.32 13.20 -30.60
C PRO A 625 -17.84 14.63 -30.41
N GLU A 626 -18.10 15.01 -29.16
CA GLU A 626 -18.63 16.33 -28.82
C GLU A 626 -17.89 16.88 -27.60
N ASP A 627 -17.29 18.07 -27.76
CA ASP A 627 -16.65 18.77 -26.67
C ASP A 627 -17.71 19.35 -25.72
N ARG A 628 -17.46 19.37 -24.42
CA ARG A 628 -18.42 19.90 -23.43
C ARG A 628 -18.75 21.38 -23.61
N LEU A 629 -17.88 22.14 -24.28
CA LEU A 629 -18.09 23.55 -24.58
C LEU A 629 -18.77 23.77 -25.94
N GLN A 630 -18.89 22.74 -26.78
CA GLN A 630 -19.52 22.85 -28.09
C GLN A 630 -21.00 23.24 -27.94
N GLY A 631 -21.42 24.29 -28.65
CA GLY A 631 -22.80 24.81 -28.61
C GLY A 631 -23.16 25.59 -27.33
N ARG A 632 -22.28 25.67 -26.33
CA ARG A 632 -22.46 26.51 -25.14
C ARG A 632 -21.85 27.88 -25.42
N SER A 633 -22.61 28.76 -26.06
CA SER A 633 -22.16 30.12 -26.35
C SER A 633 -21.75 30.84 -25.06
N VAL A 634 -20.57 31.46 -25.07
CA VAL A 634 -20.31 32.60 -24.19
C VAL A 634 -21.15 33.72 -24.78
N SER A 635 -22.30 34.01 -24.18
CA SER A 635 -23.09 35.17 -24.59
C SER A 635 -22.21 36.42 -24.48
N GLU A 636 -21.92 37.05 -25.61
CA GLU A 636 -21.23 38.35 -25.67
C GLU A 636 -22.01 39.47 -24.96
N SER A 637 -23.19 39.19 -24.40
CA SER A 637 -24.06 40.13 -23.68
C SER A 637 -23.51 40.66 -22.35
N SER A 638 -22.36 40.19 -21.86
CA SER A 638 -21.78 40.69 -20.60
C SER A 638 -20.70 41.78 -20.77
N ARG A 639 -20.36 42.17 -22.01
CA ARG A 639 -19.46 43.31 -22.26
C ARG A 639 -20.24 44.57 -22.62
N SER A 640 -20.93 45.13 -21.64
CA SER A 640 -21.24 46.57 -21.64
C SER A 640 -20.93 47.14 -20.26
N PRO A 641 -20.00 48.11 -20.11
CA PRO A 641 -19.90 48.86 -18.88
C PRO A 641 -21.04 49.88 -18.89
N GLN A 642 -22.22 49.52 -18.38
CA GLN A 642 -23.20 50.53 -17.98
C GLN A 642 -22.65 51.27 -16.77
N ALA A 643 -21.91 52.35 -17.06
CA ALA A 643 -21.64 53.42 -16.12
C ALA A 643 -22.95 54.16 -15.82
N SER A 644 -23.75 53.64 -14.88
CA SER A 644 -24.73 54.45 -14.13
C SER A 644 -25.21 53.68 -12.90
N GLY A 645 -24.77 54.07 -11.71
CA GLY A 645 -25.28 53.50 -10.46
C GLY A 645 -24.41 53.81 -9.24
N LYS A 646 -24.90 54.73 -8.41
CA LYS A 646 -24.45 55.22 -7.08
C LYS A 646 -23.55 54.30 -6.21
N PRO A 647 -22.68 54.88 -5.36
CA PRO A 647 -21.77 54.11 -4.50
C PRO A 647 -22.55 53.40 -3.37
N GLY A 648 -22.68 52.07 -3.50
CA GLY A 648 -23.18 51.20 -2.44
C GLY A 648 -22.04 50.71 -1.54
N ASN A 649 -22.26 50.79 -0.23
CA ASN A 649 -21.32 50.44 0.84
C ASN A 649 -20.54 49.13 0.62
N ILE A 650 -19.21 49.24 0.59
CA ILE A 650 -18.29 48.11 0.68
C ILE A 650 -18.20 47.69 2.15
N HIS A 651 -18.84 46.59 2.52
CA HIS A 651 -18.53 45.90 3.77
C HIS A 651 -17.16 45.25 3.65
N ARG A 652 -16.15 45.81 4.33
CA ARG A 652 -14.87 45.13 4.57
C ARG A 652 -15.12 43.94 5.50
N LEU A 653 -14.75 42.74 5.04
CA LEU A 653 -14.59 41.59 5.94
C LEU A 653 -13.40 41.86 6.89
N PRO A 654 -13.55 41.57 8.19
CA PRO A 654 -12.47 41.77 9.16
C PRO A 654 -11.34 40.76 8.90
N LEU A 655 -10.10 41.26 9.01
CA LEU A 655 -8.86 40.49 8.95
C LEU A 655 -8.76 39.48 10.08
#